data_AF-A0A4R4D777-F1
#
_entry.id   AF-A0A4R4D777-F1
#
_cell.length_a   1.000
_cell.length_b   1.000
_cell.length_c   1.000
_cell.angle_alpha   90.00
_cell.angle_beta   90.00
_cell.angle_gamma   90.00
#
_symmetry.space_group_name_H-M   'P 1'
#
loop_
_entity.id
_entity.type
_entity.pdbx_description
1 polymer ?
#
loop_
_entity_poly.entity_id
_entity_poly.type
_entity_poly.pdbx_seq_one_letter_code
_entity_poly.pdbx_strand_id
1 'polypeptide(L)'
;MTESIYAGGTGDDVLDASAANTPAVLRGGGGQDTLIGSAGHDRLDGGQGADLLRGGGGNDQFFTALGRDLAPGERDTIEGGSGTDELVITLKAAQLAAVQAEMARLAVFIATEAADPLARFASDALHLDLAGLERVRLRLETAPGEWNLLDAAAAIAGPSAVDDAYAAIEDTPLAVQAAQGLLTNDGGEAGGLRVTAGTYVTALGGSVTLAADGSFTYTTAADASGADSFGYTLTDALGRSATATASLTVSAVNDAASIGGMATGAVAEDGTLTASGVLTIGDADSGQARFATPASLLSTYGAFSFDATTGAWGYTLANGQANVQALAAGQSVTDTLTVASLDGTATQQITVSVAGATGALIDLDDLASGSSVLGVKILGEASGDYASWSVAGVGDVNGDGLADLLFGAHGNDSNGSSDNGAAYVVFGRAGGGTIDLDDLAGGASSLGFKILGEASNDVLGLSVSGAGDVNGDGLADLIVGARLNNSDGSADNGAAYVVFGKADGGTLDLDLVAGGNSSLGFKILGEASGDWAGMSVSTAGDMNGDGLADLLVGARFHNSDGSSDNGAAYVVFGKAGGGTVDLDDLAAGTSSLGFKILGESSNDYLGQSIAAVGDMNGDGRGDLLVAAPWNDSDGSVDNGAAYVVFGRAGGGPVDLDELATGASSLGFKIMGEASGDAAGYFVSGAGDVNGDGRADLILGAHYHDSDGSTNNGAAYVVFGKADGGRIDLDDLAAGSSTLGFKIMGESNEDGAGAGVSALGDVNGDGRADLLVGAPYNSSDGSTQNGAAYVVFGKTDGGTIDLDDLATGSSSLGFKIMGEASGDLAGMSVSAADVNGDGWTDLLLTALQHDSDGSADNGAIYVLYGRGDWLL
;
A
#
# COMPACT_ATOMS: atom_id res chain seq x y z
N MET A 1 49.59 -75.40 -67.94
CA MET A 1 49.84 -76.84 -67.70
C MET A 1 48.70 -77.58 -68.36
N THR A 2 48.98 -78.60 -69.17
CA THR A 2 47.97 -79.32 -69.96
C THR A 2 47.07 -80.13 -69.01
N GLU A 3 45.81 -79.75 -68.90
CA GLU A 3 44.76 -80.49 -68.19
C GLU A 3 44.29 -81.63 -69.11
N SER A 4 44.23 -82.85 -68.58
CA SER A 4 43.76 -84.00 -69.34
C SER A 4 42.24 -84.04 -69.31
N ILE A 5 41.58 -84.16 -70.46
CA ILE A 5 40.12 -84.19 -70.53
C ILE A 5 39.67 -85.60 -70.91
N TYR A 6 38.83 -86.18 -70.06
CA TYR A 6 38.18 -87.47 -70.25
C TYR A 6 36.67 -87.21 -70.34
N ALA A 7 36.06 -87.70 -71.41
CA ALA A 7 34.63 -87.55 -71.65
C ALA A 7 34.05 -88.90 -72.06
N GLY A 8 33.07 -89.37 -71.30
CA GLY A 8 32.22 -90.49 -71.67
C GLY A 8 31.13 -90.08 -72.65
N GLY A 9 30.39 -91.08 -73.10
CA GLY A 9 29.29 -91.00 -74.04
C GLY A 9 27.93 -91.04 -73.34
N THR A 10 27.06 -91.94 -73.81
CA THR A 10 25.67 -92.07 -73.36
C THR A 10 25.38 -93.45 -72.78
N GLY A 11 26.40 -94.20 -72.37
CA GLY A 11 26.24 -95.45 -71.63
C GLY A 11 27.37 -95.58 -70.60
N ASP A 12 27.27 -96.59 -69.73
CA ASP A 12 28.16 -96.81 -68.59
C ASP A 12 29.65 -96.83 -68.98
N ASP A 13 30.37 -95.78 -68.60
CA ASP A 13 31.76 -95.53 -68.93
C ASP A 13 32.67 -95.62 -67.69
N VAL A 14 33.92 -96.06 -67.92
CA VAL A 14 34.98 -96.01 -66.89
C VAL A 14 36.05 -95.04 -67.35
N LEU A 15 36.13 -93.89 -66.68
CA LEU A 15 37.09 -92.83 -66.94
C LEU A 15 38.16 -92.86 -65.84
N ASP A 16 39.34 -93.36 -66.17
CA ASP A 16 40.42 -93.55 -65.20
C ASP A 16 41.64 -92.67 -65.53
N ALA A 17 41.84 -91.64 -64.70
CA ALA A 17 42.97 -90.73 -64.73
C ALA A 17 44.02 -91.04 -63.65
N SER A 18 43.89 -92.13 -62.90
CA SER A 18 44.74 -92.45 -61.72
C SER A 18 46.22 -92.61 -62.03
N ALA A 19 46.59 -92.90 -63.29
CA ALA A 19 47.98 -92.98 -63.73
C ALA A 19 48.63 -91.60 -63.99
N ALA A 20 47.85 -90.51 -63.97
CA ALA A 20 48.33 -89.15 -64.17
C ALA A 20 48.69 -88.47 -62.82
N ASN A 21 49.60 -87.50 -62.88
CA ASN A 21 49.99 -86.64 -61.74
C ASN A 21 49.64 -85.16 -62.01
N THR A 22 48.67 -84.89 -62.88
CA THR A 22 48.29 -83.56 -63.34
C THR A 22 46.77 -83.43 -63.35
N PRO A 23 46.22 -82.23 -63.12
CA PRO A 23 44.77 -81.98 -63.18
C PRO A 23 44.07 -82.63 -64.38
N ALA A 24 42.90 -83.18 -64.12
CA ALA A 24 42.04 -83.85 -65.07
C ALA A 24 40.58 -83.36 -64.93
N VAL A 25 39.90 -83.29 -66.07
CA VAL A 25 38.45 -83.06 -66.14
C VAL A 25 37.82 -84.34 -66.63
N LEU A 26 37.00 -84.97 -65.79
CA LEU A 26 36.27 -86.19 -66.09
C LEU A 26 34.78 -85.85 -66.17
N ARG A 27 34.17 -86.21 -67.30
CA ARG A 27 32.73 -86.03 -67.54
C ARG A 27 32.14 -87.35 -67.98
N GLY A 28 31.31 -87.99 -67.15
CA GLY A 28 30.71 -89.29 -67.45
C GLY A 28 29.76 -89.20 -68.64
N GLY A 29 28.82 -88.27 -68.58
CA GLY A 29 27.89 -88.01 -69.69
C GLY A 29 26.52 -88.56 -69.37
N GLY A 30 26.15 -89.73 -69.89
CA GLY A 30 24.95 -90.42 -69.44
C GLY A 30 25.19 -91.92 -69.33
N GLY A 31 24.56 -92.58 -68.36
CA GLY A 31 24.90 -93.94 -67.96
C GLY A 31 25.29 -94.00 -66.49
N GLN A 32 25.54 -95.18 -65.93
CA GLN A 32 26.15 -95.30 -64.61
C GLN A 32 27.67 -95.32 -64.77
N ASP A 33 28.30 -94.18 -64.54
CA ASP A 33 29.70 -93.97 -64.88
C ASP A 33 30.61 -94.13 -63.65
N THR A 34 31.83 -94.59 -63.88
CA THR A 34 32.88 -94.64 -62.85
C THR A 34 34.02 -93.70 -63.25
N LEU A 35 34.19 -92.61 -62.49
CA LEU A 35 35.20 -91.59 -62.69
C LEU A 35 36.25 -91.71 -61.59
N ILE A 36 37.50 -91.95 -61.97
CA ILE A 36 38.64 -92.07 -61.05
C ILE A 36 39.65 -90.99 -61.41
N GLY A 37 39.83 -90.04 -60.52
CA GLY A 37 40.79 -88.97 -60.63
C GLY A 37 42.24 -89.42 -60.42
N SER A 38 43.10 -88.47 -60.67
CA SER A 38 44.55 -88.49 -60.66
C SER A 38 45.11 -88.08 -59.29
N ALA A 39 46.41 -87.80 -59.21
CA ALA A 39 47.02 -87.12 -58.06
C ALA A 39 47.05 -85.58 -58.19
N GLY A 40 46.35 -85.00 -59.16
CA GLY A 40 46.19 -83.57 -59.40
C GLY A 40 44.81 -83.03 -58.99
N HIS A 41 44.60 -81.71 -59.13
CA HIS A 41 43.32 -81.07 -58.83
C HIS A 41 42.28 -81.33 -59.91
N ASP A 42 41.35 -82.23 -59.66
CA ASP A 42 40.47 -82.76 -60.68
C ASP A 42 39.07 -82.17 -60.60
N ARG A 43 38.35 -82.24 -61.73
CA ARG A 43 36.93 -81.91 -61.81
C ARG A 43 36.16 -83.11 -62.32
N LEU A 44 35.28 -83.63 -61.48
CA LEU A 44 34.49 -84.81 -61.77
C LEU A 44 33.01 -84.41 -61.84
N ASP A 45 32.40 -84.68 -62.99
CA ASP A 45 30.99 -84.47 -63.27
C ASP A 45 30.43 -85.79 -63.80
N GLY A 46 29.63 -86.48 -62.99
CA GLY A 46 29.07 -87.78 -63.35
C GLY A 46 28.16 -87.68 -64.58
N GLY A 47 27.34 -86.62 -64.62
CA GLY A 47 26.34 -86.45 -65.66
C GLY A 47 25.04 -87.16 -65.27
N GLN A 48 24.46 -87.94 -66.19
CA GLN A 48 23.19 -88.61 -65.97
C GLN A 48 23.35 -90.04 -65.49
N GLY A 49 22.80 -90.41 -64.34
CA GLY A 49 22.80 -91.78 -63.83
C GLY A 49 23.44 -91.87 -62.45
N ALA A 50 23.50 -93.07 -61.87
CA ALA A 50 24.05 -93.29 -60.53
C ALA A 50 25.56 -93.51 -60.61
N ASP A 51 26.30 -92.43 -60.44
CA ASP A 51 27.71 -92.42 -60.78
C ASP A 51 28.61 -92.67 -59.58
N LEU A 52 29.79 -93.24 -59.82
CA LEU A 52 30.84 -93.41 -58.82
C LEU A 52 32.00 -92.46 -59.14
N LEU A 53 32.16 -91.41 -58.36
CA LEU A 53 33.21 -90.40 -58.53
C LEU A 53 34.25 -90.54 -57.41
N ARG A 54 35.51 -90.76 -57.78
CA ARG A 54 36.64 -90.84 -56.84
C ARG A 54 37.67 -89.78 -57.20
N GLY A 55 37.92 -88.81 -56.33
CA GLY A 55 38.83 -87.68 -56.62
C GLY A 55 40.30 -88.10 -56.68
N GLY A 56 40.73 -88.93 -55.73
CA GLY A 56 42.11 -89.44 -55.69
C GLY A 56 42.99 -88.57 -54.80
N GLY A 57 43.99 -87.90 -55.36
CA GLY A 57 44.85 -87.00 -54.60
C GLY A 57 44.82 -85.60 -55.17
N GLY A 58 44.80 -84.58 -54.30
CA GLY A 58 44.60 -83.20 -54.72
C GLY A 58 43.30 -82.64 -54.15
N ASN A 59 43.09 -81.35 -54.37
CA ASN A 59 41.82 -80.67 -54.05
C ASN A 59 40.90 -80.78 -55.25
N ASP A 60 39.88 -81.62 -55.14
CA ASP A 60 39.01 -82.00 -56.24
C ASP A 60 37.64 -81.33 -56.15
N GLN A 61 37.01 -81.13 -57.30
CA GLN A 61 35.66 -80.58 -57.39
C GLN A 61 34.70 -81.58 -58.00
N PHE A 62 33.61 -81.83 -57.28
CA PHE A 62 32.53 -82.71 -57.70
C PHE A 62 31.31 -81.86 -58.05
N PHE A 63 30.69 -82.14 -59.20
CA PHE A 63 29.51 -81.44 -59.66
C PHE A 63 28.31 -82.38 -59.70
N THR A 64 27.20 -81.92 -59.14
CA THR A 64 25.90 -82.60 -59.19
C THR A 64 24.77 -81.57 -59.37
N ALA A 65 23.66 -82.00 -59.98
CA ALA A 65 22.49 -81.16 -60.23
C ALA A 65 21.22 -81.82 -59.69
N LEU A 66 20.49 -81.11 -58.82
CA LEU A 66 19.27 -81.63 -58.22
C LEU A 66 18.12 -81.71 -59.23
N GLY A 67 17.61 -82.93 -59.44
CA GLY A 67 16.40 -83.19 -60.22
C GLY A 67 16.60 -83.35 -61.73
N ARG A 68 17.82 -83.70 -62.19
CA ARG A 68 18.00 -84.12 -63.59
C ARG A 68 18.09 -85.64 -63.81
N ASP A 69 18.63 -86.45 -62.90
CA ASP A 69 19.28 -87.67 -63.41
C ASP A 69 19.13 -89.01 -62.66
N LEU A 70 18.23 -89.17 -61.67
CA LEU A 70 18.12 -90.44 -60.91
C LEU A 70 16.69 -90.93 -60.66
N ALA A 71 16.45 -92.25 -60.81
CA ALA A 71 15.19 -92.88 -60.41
C ALA A 71 15.11 -93.02 -58.87
N PRO A 72 13.91 -93.19 -58.27
CA PRO A 72 13.79 -93.34 -56.83
C PRO A 72 14.64 -94.50 -56.29
N GLY A 73 15.62 -94.20 -55.44
CA GLY A 73 16.54 -95.16 -54.82
C GLY A 73 17.94 -95.21 -55.44
N GLU A 74 18.19 -94.46 -56.51
CA GLU A 74 19.52 -94.31 -57.12
C GLU A 74 20.23 -93.05 -56.60
N ARG A 75 21.56 -93.10 -56.44
CA ARG A 75 22.38 -92.04 -55.83
C ARG A 75 23.77 -91.98 -56.46
N ASP A 76 24.32 -90.78 -56.57
CA ASP A 76 25.72 -90.60 -56.89
C ASP A 76 26.56 -90.91 -55.67
N THR A 77 27.58 -91.75 -55.87
CA THR A 77 28.57 -92.09 -54.86
C THR A 77 29.83 -91.27 -55.06
N ILE A 78 30.18 -90.44 -54.08
CA ILE A 78 31.32 -89.52 -54.17
C ILE A 78 32.33 -89.84 -53.07
N GLU A 79 33.58 -90.06 -53.44
CA GLU A 79 34.71 -90.25 -52.54
C GLU A 79 35.78 -89.20 -52.88
N GLY A 80 35.99 -88.19 -52.02
CA GLY A 80 36.93 -87.10 -52.29
C GLY A 80 38.37 -87.58 -52.42
N GLY A 81 38.84 -88.32 -51.41
CA GLY A 81 40.20 -88.85 -51.40
C GLY A 81 41.09 -88.05 -50.47
N SER A 82 42.25 -87.59 -50.95
CA SER A 82 43.21 -86.83 -50.13
C SER A 82 43.37 -85.40 -50.62
N GLY A 83 43.01 -84.42 -49.81
CA GLY A 83 43.13 -83.02 -50.16
C GLY A 83 42.05 -82.18 -49.47
N THR A 84 41.56 -81.16 -50.16
CA THR A 84 40.39 -80.39 -49.75
C THR A 84 39.40 -80.41 -50.88
N ASP A 85 38.38 -81.23 -50.72
CA ASP A 85 37.47 -81.62 -51.78
C ASP A 85 36.13 -80.89 -51.62
N GLU A 86 35.60 -80.41 -52.75
CA GLU A 86 34.43 -79.53 -52.81
C GLU A 86 33.32 -80.16 -53.64
N LEU A 87 32.13 -80.28 -53.04
CA LEU A 87 30.90 -80.59 -53.76
C LEU A 87 30.15 -79.31 -54.13
N VAL A 88 29.83 -79.16 -55.42
CA VAL A 88 28.99 -78.08 -55.93
C VAL A 88 27.63 -78.66 -56.34
N ILE A 89 26.59 -78.28 -55.60
CA ILE A 89 25.22 -78.70 -55.87
C ILE A 89 24.50 -77.57 -56.60
N THR A 90 23.99 -77.87 -57.80
CA THR A 90 23.24 -76.91 -58.60
C THR A 90 21.73 -77.09 -58.41
N LEU A 91 21.00 -76.02 -58.05
CA LEU A 91 19.54 -76.03 -57.89
C LEU A 91 18.88 -74.69 -58.21
N LYS A 92 17.57 -74.71 -58.49
CA LYS A 92 16.75 -73.49 -58.70
C LYS A 92 16.21 -72.95 -57.38
N ALA A 93 15.96 -71.64 -57.28
CA ALA A 93 15.36 -71.02 -56.08
C ALA A 93 14.08 -71.73 -55.59
N ALA A 94 13.20 -72.18 -56.50
CA ALA A 94 11.98 -72.90 -56.15
C ALA A 94 12.23 -74.28 -55.50
N GLN A 95 13.39 -74.89 -55.73
CA GLN A 95 13.76 -76.18 -55.15
C GLN A 95 14.36 -76.03 -53.74
N LEU A 96 14.89 -74.86 -53.40
CA LEU A 96 15.62 -74.62 -52.14
C LEU A 96 14.77 -74.98 -50.92
N ALA A 97 13.52 -74.53 -50.85
CA ALA A 97 12.63 -74.80 -49.72
C ALA A 97 12.38 -76.31 -49.50
N ALA A 98 12.35 -77.11 -50.56
CA ALA A 98 12.09 -78.54 -50.47
C ALA A 98 13.30 -79.35 -49.96
N VAL A 99 14.52 -78.86 -50.19
CA VAL A 99 15.76 -79.54 -49.76
C VAL A 99 16.46 -78.85 -48.59
N GLN A 100 15.94 -77.70 -48.10
CA GLN A 100 16.58 -76.83 -47.12
C GLN A 100 17.00 -77.56 -45.84
N ALA A 101 16.10 -78.38 -45.27
CA ALA A 101 16.39 -79.11 -44.04
C ALA A 101 17.53 -80.12 -44.24
N GLU A 102 17.58 -80.75 -45.40
CA GLU A 102 18.58 -81.76 -45.72
C GLU A 102 19.92 -81.12 -46.13
N MET A 103 19.89 -79.94 -46.75
CA MET A 103 21.07 -79.12 -47.02
C MET A 103 21.70 -78.61 -45.73
N ALA A 104 20.89 -78.25 -44.73
CA ALA A 104 21.39 -77.93 -43.40
C ALA A 104 22.10 -79.14 -42.77
N ARG A 105 21.53 -80.35 -42.89
CA ARG A 105 22.18 -81.58 -42.41
C ARG A 105 23.48 -81.88 -43.13
N LEU A 106 23.55 -81.69 -44.44
CA LEU A 106 24.79 -81.86 -45.21
C LEU A 106 25.86 -80.84 -44.80
N ALA A 107 25.48 -79.57 -44.64
CA ALA A 107 26.41 -78.53 -44.21
C ALA A 107 26.97 -78.81 -42.81
N VAL A 108 26.13 -79.27 -41.88
CA VAL A 108 26.57 -79.72 -40.54
C VAL A 108 27.48 -80.94 -40.65
N PHE A 109 27.09 -81.96 -41.44
CA PHE A 109 27.91 -83.15 -41.63
C PHE A 109 29.32 -82.82 -42.13
N ILE A 110 29.44 -81.95 -43.14
CA ILE A 110 30.74 -81.50 -43.64
C ILE A 110 31.50 -80.70 -42.57
N ALA A 111 30.83 -79.85 -41.80
CA ALA A 111 31.48 -79.07 -40.75
C ALA A 111 32.01 -79.93 -39.59
N THR A 112 31.38 -81.07 -39.30
CA THR A 112 31.70 -81.88 -38.10
C THR A 112 32.47 -83.16 -38.40
N GLU A 113 32.24 -83.80 -39.55
CA GLU A 113 32.74 -85.15 -39.86
C GLU A 113 33.74 -85.18 -41.05
N ALA A 114 34.07 -84.04 -41.67
CA ALA A 114 34.91 -83.98 -42.88
C ALA A 114 36.29 -84.67 -42.76
N ALA A 115 36.86 -84.78 -41.56
CA ALA A 115 38.17 -85.37 -41.34
C ALA A 115 38.15 -86.90 -41.14
N ASP A 116 36.98 -87.54 -41.03
CA ASP A 116 36.87 -88.99 -40.89
C ASP A 116 36.60 -89.66 -42.25
N PRO A 117 37.57 -90.40 -42.83
CA PRO A 117 37.40 -91.06 -44.12
C PRO A 117 36.41 -92.23 -44.09
N LEU A 118 35.94 -92.66 -42.92
CA LEU A 118 34.90 -93.67 -42.76
C LEU A 118 33.49 -93.08 -42.58
N ALA A 119 33.38 -91.77 -42.31
CA ALA A 119 32.11 -91.10 -42.20
C ALA A 119 31.46 -90.96 -43.59
N ARG A 120 30.20 -91.39 -43.68
CA ARG A 120 29.40 -91.29 -44.91
C ARG A 120 28.13 -90.50 -44.65
N PHE A 121 27.80 -89.61 -45.57
CA PHE A 121 26.50 -88.93 -45.60
C PHE A 121 25.70 -89.44 -46.77
N ALA A 122 24.47 -89.84 -46.50
CA ALA A 122 23.63 -90.49 -47.48
C ALA A 122 22.24 -89.84 -47.43
N SER A 123 21.79 -89.29 -48.56
CA SER A 123 20.50 -88.60 -48.65
C SER A 123 19.74 -88.96 -49.93
N ASP A 124 18.51 -89.45 -49.76
CA ASP A 124 17.58 -89.65 -50.88
C ASP A 124 17.05 -88.33 -51.44
N ALA A 125 16.88 -87.32 -50.58
CA ALA A 125 16.36 -86.01 -51.02
C ALA A 125 17.38 -85.24 -51.86
N LEU A 126 18.68 -85.54 -51.66
CA LEU A 126 19.75 -84.96 -52.45
C LEU A 126 20.29 -85.90 -53.53
N HIS A 127 19.90 -87.17 -53.50
CA HIS A 127 20.42 -88.26 -54.33
C HIS A 127 21.95 -88.46 -54.24
N LEU A 128 22.48 -88.38 -53.01
CA LEU A 128 23.92 -88.44 -52.76
C LEU A 128 24.27 -89.48 -51.71
N ASP A 129 25.39 -90.15 -51.91
CA ASP A 129 26.14 -90.90 -50.90
C ASP A 129 27.61 -90.46 -50.98
N LEU A 130 28.07 -89.72 -49.98
CA LEU A 130 29.36 -89.04 -50.03
C LEU A 130 30.23 -89.32 -48.82
N ALA A 131 31.55 -89.32 -49.04
CA ALA A 131 32.58 -89.48 -48.03
C ALA A 131 33.82 -88.63 -48.39
N GLY A 132 34.53 -88.15 -47.36
CA GLY A 132 35.79 -87.40 -47.53
C GLY A 132 35.62 -86.09 -48.30
N LEU A 133 34.67 -85.23 -47.90
CA LEU A 133 34.50 -83.89 -48.46
C LEU A 133 34.63 -82.83 -47.36
N GLU A 134 35.31 -81.72 -47.66
CA GLU A 134 35.56 -80.63 -46.72
C GLU A 134 34.73 -79.37 -47.01
N ARG A 135 34.12 -79.27 -48.20
CA ARG A 135 33.30 -78.11 -48.58
C ARG A 135 32.07 -78.49 -49.40
N VAL A 136 30.98 -77.75 -49.17
CA VAL A 136 29.81 -77.73 -50.04
C VAL A 136 29.46 -76.30 -50.42
N ARG A 137 29.18 -76.08 -51.70
CA ARG A 137 28.60 -74.83 -52.20
C ARG A 137 27.32 -75.09 -52.96
N LEU A 138 26.42 -74.13 -52.87
CA LEU A 138 25.19 -74.12 -53.65
C LEU A 138 25.36 -73.17 -54.82
N ARG A 139 25.11 -73.66 -56.03
CA ARG A 139 24.94 -72.83 -57.20
C ARG A 139 23.45 -72.63 -57.42
N LEU A 140 22.93 -71.49 -56.96
CA LEU A 140 21.49 -71.18 -56.93
C LEU A 140 21.09 -70.24 -58.07
N GLU A 141 20.03 -70.60 -58.79
CA GLU A 141 19.37 -69.68 -59.74
C GLU A 141 18.45 -68.72 -59.00
N THR A 142 18.91 -67.49 -58.72
CA THR A 142 18.13 -66.45 -58.00
C THR A 142 17.16 -65.71 -58.93
N ALA A 143 17.44 -65.72 -60.23
CA ALA A 143 16.55 -65.27 -61.32
C ALA A 143 16.86 -66.09 -62.58
N PRO A 144 15.95 -66.18 -63.58
CA PRO A 144 16.17 -67.00 -64.77
C PRO A 144 17.50 -66.69 -65.48
N GLY A 145 18.42 -67.64 -65.49
CA GLY A 145 19.77 -67.52 -66.06
C GLY A 145 20.82 -66.85 -65.16
N GLU A 146 20.45 -66.35 -63.98
CA GLU A 146 21.36 -65.72 -63.01
C GLU A 146 21.71 -66.71 -61.91
N TRP A 147 22.98 -67.14 -61.90
CA TRP A 147 23.47 -68.20 -61.02
C TRP A 147 24.48 -67.64 -60.03
N ASN A 148 24.14 -67.72 -58.74
CA ASN A 148 25.00 -67.29 -57.65
C ASN A 148 25.58 -68.50 -56.92
N LEU A 149 26.87 -68.41 -56.58
CA LEU A 149 27.56 -69.38 -55.73
C LEU A 149 27.45 -68.91 -54.28
N LEU A 150 26.72 -69.65 -53.45
CA LEU A 150 26.53 -69.36 -52.04
C LEU A 150 27.14 -70.47 -51.19
N ASP A 151 27.59 -70.09 -50.00
CA ASP A 151 27.81 -71.03 -48.92
C ASP A 151 26.45 -71.61 -48.50
N ALA A 152 26.37 -72.94 -48.37
CA ALA A 152 25.15 -73.63 -48.02
C ALA A 152 24.60 -73.18 -46.65
N ALA A 153 25.46 -72.81 -45.69
CA ALA A 153 25.04 -72.36 -44.37
C ALA A 153 24.44 -70.94 -44.39
N ALA A 154 24.93 -70.07 -45.27
CA ALA A 154 24.45 -68.70 -45.39
C ALA A 154 23.08 -68.61 -46.08
N ALA A 155 22.84 -69.43 -47.12
CA ALA A 155 21.60 -69.42 -47.90
C ALA A 155 20.35 -69.88 -47.10
N ILE A 156 20.55 -70.60 -45.99
CA ILE A 156 19.47 -71.20 -45.19
C ILE A 156 19.12 -70.41 -43.92
N ALA A 157 19.94 -69.42 -43.54
CA ALA A 157 19.67 -68.56 -42.38
C ALA A 157 18.69 -67.44 -42.77
N GLY A 158 17.61 -67.26 -42.00
CA GLY A 158 16.66 -66.15 -42.15
C GLY A 158 17.19 -64.84 -41.56
N PRO A 159 16.45 -63.72 -41.72
CA PRO A 159 16.81 -62.46 -41.10
C PRO A 159 16.72 -62.55 -39.56
N SER A 160 17.62 -61.84 -38.88
CA SER A 160 17.68 -61.72 -37.42
C SER A 160 17.51 -60.26 -37.02
N ALA A 161 16.45 -59.96 -36.28
CA ALA A 161 16.17 -58.64 -35.75
C ALA A 161 16.61 -58.52 -34.28
N VAL A 162 17.17 -57.38 -33.89
CA VAL A 162 17.67 -57.06 -32.54
C VAL A 162 17.05 -55.74 -32.08
N ASP A 163 16.58 -55.67 -30.84
CA ASP A 163 15.96 -54.44 -30.31
C ASP A 163 16.97 -53.27 -30.25
N ASP A 164 16.45 -52.07 -30.50
CA ASP A 164 17.21 -50.82 -30.50
C ASP A 164 16.83 -49.92 -29.31
N ALA A 165 17.74 -49.02 -28.95
CA ALA A 165 17.51 -48.01 -27.93
C ALA A 165 18.04 -46.64 -28.35
N TYR A 166 17.20 -45.62 -28.23
CA TYR A 166 17.55 -44.22 -28.51
C TYR A 166 17.12 -43.29 -27.37
N ALA A 167 17.84 -42.19 -27.22
CA ALA A 167 17.46 -41.09 -26.35
C ALA A 167 16.88 -39.96 -27.20
N ALA A 168 15.77 -39.39 -26.74
CA ALA A 168 15.16 -38.21 -27.29
C ALA A 168 15.04 -37.16 -26.18
N ILE A 169 14.85 -35.91 -26.60
CA ILE A 169 14.55 -34.80 -25.72
C ILE A 169 13.17 -34.31 -26.14
N GLU A 170 12.27 -34.03 -25.20
CA GLU A 170 10.98 -33.44 -25.57
C GLU A 170 11.17 -32.08 -26.26
N ASP A 171 10.15 -31.65 -27.00
CA ASP A 171 10.13 -30.45 -27.87
C ASP A 171 11.19 -30.38 -28.97
N THR A 172 12.05 -31.41 -29.08
CA THR A 172 13.10 -31.50 -30.08
C THR A 172 12.93 -32.76 -30.91
N PRO A 173 12.66 -32.65 -32.22
CA PRO A 173 12.61 -33.81 -33.10
C PRO A 173 13.94 -34.57 -33.11
N LEU A 174 13.89 -35.87 -32.80
CA LEU A 174 15.01 -36.79 -32.95
C LEU A 174 15.08 -37.25 -34.41
N ALA A 175 16.23 -37.08 -35.06
CA ALA A 175 16.49 -37.57 -36.41
C ALA A 175 17.64 -38.58 -36.42
N VAL A 176 17.32 -39.86 -36.62
CA VAL A 176 18.28 -40.96 -36.67
C VAL A 176 18.58 -41.30 -38.12
N GLN A 177 19.84 -41.11 -38.51
CA GLN A 177 20.32 -41.41 -39.87
C GLN A 177 20.53 -42.91 -40.05
N ALA A 178 20.47 -43.41 -41.29
CA ALA A 178 20.58 -44.83 -41.59
C ALA A 178 21.85 -45.48 -41.03
N ALA A 179 22.97 -44.75 -40.96
CA ALA A 179 24.23 -45.22 -40.38
C ALA A 179 24.18 -45.51 -38.86
N GLN A 180 23.12 -45.07 -38.19
CA GLN A 180 22.83 -45.28 -36.76
C GLN A 180 21.41 -45.86 -36.57
N GLY A 181 20.76 -46.22 -37.68
CA GLY A 181 19.36 -46.61 -37.73
C GLY A 181 19.14 -48.06 -37.33
N LEU A 182 17.88 -48.48 -37.48
CA LEU A 182 17.38 -49.75 -36.93
C LEU A 182 18.09 -51.00 -37.49
N LEU A 183 18.71 -50.89 -38.66
CA LEU A 183 19.33 -52.04 -39.35
C LEU A 183 20.80 -52.26 -39.00
N THR A 184 21.39 -51.46 -38.11
CA THR A 184 22.85 -51.44 -37.89
C THR A 184 23.37 -52.62 -37.04
N ASN A 185 22.51 -53.19 -36.21
CA ASN A 185 22.76 -54.36 -35.35
C ASN A 185 22.05 -55.64 -35.84
N ASP A 186 21.30 -55.55 -36.93
CA ASP A 186 20.52 -56.64 -37.51
C ASP A 186 21.33 -57.50 -38.50
N GLY A 187 20.98 -58.78 -38.60
CA GLY A 187 21.68 -59.77 -39.42
C GLY A 187 20.83 -60.34 -40.56
N GLY A 188 21.41 -60.54 -41.75
CA GLY A 188 20.74 -61.14 -42.91
C GLY A 188 21.67 -61.24 -44.13
N GLU A 189 21.21 -61.90 -45.20
CA GLU A 189 22.02 -62.09 -46.42
C GLU A 189 22.60 -60.77 -46.95
N ALA A 190 23.82 -60.86 -47.52
CA ALA A 190 24.55 -59.76 -48.14
C ALA A 190 23.83 -59.27 -49.43
N GLY A 191 22.75 -58.52 -49.24
CA GLY A 191 21.89 -57.99 -50.31
C GLY A 191 20.98 -56.82 -49.86
N GLY A 192 21.04 -56.43 -48.59
CA GLY A 192 20.37 -55.24 -48.05
C GLY A 192 19.05 -55.57 -47.36
N LEU A 193 19.06 -55.59 -46.02
CA LEU A 193 17.85 -55.58 -45.21
C LEU A 193 17.07 -54.28 -45.47
N ARG A 194 15.74 -54.36 -45.39
CA ARG A 194 14.85 -53.21 -45.47
C ARG A 194 13.80 -53.28 -44.39
N VAL A 195 13.44 -52.14 -43.81
CA VAL A 195 12.27 -52.04 -42.92
C VAL A 195 11.03 -51.63 -43.70
N THR A 196 9.85 -51.91 -43.15
CA THR A 196 8.59 -51.41 -43.71
C THR A 196 8.47 -49.90 -43.45
N ALA A 197 8.59 -49.09 -44.50
CA ALA A 197 8.49 -47.64 -44.37
C ALA A 197 7.05 -47.20 -44.05
N GLY A 198 6.90 -46.16 -43.23
CA GLY A 198 5.59 -45.66 -42.82
C GLY A 198 5.64 -44.62 -41.70
N THR A 199 4.45 -44.16 -41.31
CA THR A 199 4.27 -43.26 -40.16
C THR A 199 3.53 -44.00 -39.05
N TYR A 200 4.03 -43.92 -37.83
CA TYR A 200 3.51 -44.61 -36.66
C TYR A 200 3.21 -43.59 -35.55
N VAL A 201 2.18 -43.88 -34.76
CA VAL A 201 1.90 -43.14 -33.53
C VAL A 201 2.24 -44.05 -32.36
N THR A 202 2.94 -43.51 -31.37
CA THR A 202 3.42 -44.27 -30.21
C THR A 202 2.46 -44.14 -29.02
N ALA A 203 2.72 -44.88 -27.94
CA ALA A 203 1.86 -44.87 -26.75
C ALA A 203 1.91 -43.53 -26.01
N LEU A 204 3.04 -42.81 -26.09
CA LEU A 204 3.19 -41.45 -25.55
C LEU A 204 2.60 -40.37 -26.49
N GLY A 205 1.92 -40.76 -27.56
CA GLY A 205 1.34 -39.83 -28.54
C GLY A 205 2.35 -39.23 -29.52
N GLY A 206 3.59 -39.72 -29.53
CA GLY A 206 4.63 -39.29 -30.46
C GLY A 206 4.41 -39.81 -31.89
N SER A 207 5.00 -39.12 -32.86
CA SER A 207 4.94 -39.44 -34.29
C SER A 207 6.31 -39.91 -34.78
N VAL A 208 6.35 -41.11 -35.36
CA VAL A 208 7.54 -41.70 -35.99
C VAL A 208 7.35 -41.72 -37.50
N THR A 209 8.32 -41.24 -38.26
CA THR A 209 8.40 -41.45 -39.72
C THR A 209 9.60 -42.32 -40.04
N LEU A 210 9.36 -43.57 -40.45
CA LEU A 210 10.37 -44.58 -40.72
C LEU A 210 10.59 -44.75 -42.23
N ALA A 211 11.85 -44.71 -42.67
CA ALA A 211 12.25 -44.96 -44.05
C ALA A 211 12.76 -46.40 -44.22
N ALA A 212 12.68 -46.94 -45.44
CA ALA A 212 12.99 -48.33 -45.74
C ALA A 212 14.47 -48.72 -45.50
N ASP A 213 15.36 -47.75 -45.37
CA ASP A 213 16.78 -47.93 -45.07
C ASP A 213 17.08 -47.99 -43.56
N GLY A 214 16.05 -47.96 -42.70
CA GLY A 214 16.18 -48.00 -41.25
C GLY A 214 16.40 -46.64 -40.58
N SER A 215 16.47 -45.55 -41.35
CA SER A 215 16.46 -44.19 -40.79
C SER A 215 15.05 -43.78 -40.35
N PHE A 216 14.94 -42.96 -39.31
CA PHE A 216 13.65 -42.45 -38.85
C PHE A 216 13.75 -41.08 -38.18
N THR A 217 12.63 -40.38 -38.16
CA THR A 217 12.43 -39.20 -37.31
C THR A 217 11.36 -39.49 -36.27
N TYR A 218 11.58 -39.05 -35.04
CA TYR A 218 10.63 -39.13 -33.93
C TYR A 218 10.38 -37.75 -33.35
N THR A 219 9.12 -37.44 -33.05
CA THR A 219 8.73 -36.24 -32.30
C THR A 219 7.70 -36.68 -31.27
N THR A 220 7.97 -36.45 -29.99
CA THR A 220 7.00 -36.74 -28.92
C THR A 220 5.80 -35.78 -29.01
N ALA A 221 4.70 -36.10 -28.32
CA ALA A 221 3.66 -35.11 -28.08
C ALA A 221 4.23 -33.95 -27.25
N ALA A 222 3.69 -32.74 -27.38
CA ALA A 222 4.13 -31.60 -26.58
C ALA A 222 4.10 -31.96 -25.08
N ASP A 223 5.15 -31.57 -24.37
CA ASP A 223 5.32 -31.70 -22.92
C ASP A 223 5.26 -33.16 -22.39
N ALA A 224 5.46 -34.14 -23.28
CA ALA A 224 5.39 -35.56 -22.96
C ALA A 224 6.77 -36.21 -22.88
N SER A 225 7.16 -36.61 -21.67
CA SER A 225 8.43 -37.27 -21.35
C SER A 225 8.25 -38.67 -20.75
N GLY A 226 9.34 -39.45 -20.73
CA GLY A 226 9.36 -40.81 -20.20
C GLY A 226 9.69 -41.88 -21.23
N ALA A 227 9.30 -43.12 -20.94
CA ALA A 227 9.55 -44.26 -21.83
C ALA A 227 8.49 -44.32 -22.94
N ASP A 228 8.97 -44.49 -24.18
CA ASP A 228 8.13 -44.67 -25.36
C ASP A 228 8.73 -45.74 -26.27
N SER A 229 7.97 -46.27 -27.23
CA SER A 229 8.49 -47.27 -28.14
C SER A 229 7.64 -47.46 -29.39
N PHE A 230 8.25 -48.04 -30.43
CA PHE A 230 7.55 -48.53 -31.61
C PHE A 230 8.16 -49.84 -32.12
N GLY A 231 7.32 -50.74 -32.62
CA GLY A 231 7.77 -51.98 -33.27
C GLY A 231 8.05 -51.77 -34.76
N TYR A 232 9.01 -52.50 -35.30
CA TYR A 232 9.32 -52.50 -36.73
C TYR A 232 9.52 -53.93 -37.26
N THR A 233 9.28 -54.09 -38.56
CA THR A 233 9.46 -55.35 -39.29
C THR A 233 10.50 -55.15 -40.37
N LEU A 234 11.55 -55.97 -40.37
CA LEU A 234 12.56 -56.02 -41.42
C LEU A 234 12.38 -57.24 -42.32
N THR A 235 12.77 -57.10 -43.58
CA THR A 235 12.62 -58.12 -44.62
C THR A 235 13.92 -58.28 -45.41
N ASP A 236 14.30 -59.53 -45.71
CA ASP A 236 15.47 -59.85 -46.54
C ASP A 236 15.14 -59.91 -48.05
N ALA A 237 16.16 -60.12 -48.88
CA ALA A 237 16.01 -60.17 -50.34
C ALA A 237 15.16 -61.36 -50.83
N LEU A 238 14.97 -62.38 -49.99
CA LEU A 238 14.15 -63.57 -50.26
C LEU A 238 12.71 -63.40 -49.76
N GLY A 239 12.35 -62.25 -49.17
CA GLY A 239 11.01 -61.94 -48.67
C GLY A 239 10.69 -62.55 -47.30
N ARG A 240 11.70 -63.02 -46.56
CA ARG A 240 11.54 -63.51 -45.18
C ARG A 240 11.61 -62.31 -44.23
N SER A 241 10.90 -62.36 -43.10
CA SER A 241 10.79 -61.22 -42.18
C SER A 241 11.09 -61.57 -40.72
N ALA A 242 11.57 -60.57 -39.98
CA ALA A 242 11.74 -60.60 -38.52
C ALA A 242 11.26 -59.26 -37.92
N THR A 243 10.96 -59.23 -36.63
CA THR A 243 10.43 -58.05 -35.93
C THR A 243 11.28 -57.73 -34.70
N ALA A 244 11.45 -56.44 -34.42
CA ALA A 244 12.11 -55.93 -33.22
C ALA A 244 11.43 -54.63 -32.75
N THR A 245 11.85 -54.12 -31.60
CA THR A 245 11.31 -52.90 -30.98
C THR A 245 12.41 -51.84 -30.86
N ALA A 246 12.07 -50.62 -31.25
CA ALA A 246 12.87 -49.44 -30.94
C ALA A 246 12.34 -48.80 -29.65
N SER A 247 13.14 -48.85 -28.58
CA SER A 247 12.83 -48.19 -27.31
C SER A 247 13.36 -46.76 -27.31
N LEU A 248 12.53 -45.82 -26.85
CA LEU A 248 12.83 -44.39 -26.77
C LEU A 248 12.79 -43.97 -25.29
N THR A 249 13.83 -43.26 -24.85
CA THR A 249 13.81 -42.57 -23.55
C THR A 249 13.76 -41.07 -23.83
N VAL A 250 12.61 -40.45 -23.58
CA VAL A 250 12.39 -39.01 -23.77
C VAL A 250 12.71 -38.28 -22.47
N SER A 251 13.78 -37.48 -22.45
CA SER A 251 14.12 -36.64 -21.31
C SER A 251 13.27 -35.37 -21.30
N ALA A 252 12.78 -35.00 -20.11
CA ALA A 252 12.05 -33.77 -19.91
C ALA A 252 12.91 -32.52 -20.12
N VAL A 253 12.28 -31.42 -20.54
CA VAL A 253 12.82 -30.07 -20.67
C VAL A 253 11.96 -29.17 -19.80
N ASN A 254 12.58 -28.27 -19.04
CA ASN A 254 11.82 -27.37 -18.18
C ASN A 254 11.09 -26.34 -19.03
N ASP A 255 9.77 -26.26 -18.86
CA ASP A 255 8.91 -25.29 -19.51
C ASP A 255 8.86 -23.98 -18.71
N ALA A 256 8.51 -22.89 -19.39
CA ALA A 256 8.33 -21.62 -18.70
C ALA A 256 6.94 -21.57 -18.06
N ALA A 257 6.88 -21.32 -16.76
CA ALA A 257 5.63 -21.08 -16.06
C ALA A 257 4.88 -19.86 -16.61
N SER A 258 3.58 -19.77 -16.30
CA SER A 258 2.74 -18.60 -16.58
C SER A 258 2.04 -18.14 -15.29
N ILE A 259 2.12 -16.85 -14.99
CA ILE A 259 1.45 -16.24 -13.83
C ILE A 259 0.42 -15.21 -14.33
N GLY A 260 -0.79 -15.27 -13.76
CA GLY A 260 -1.89 -14.35 -14.06
C GLY A 260 -2.74 -14.08 -12.81
N GLY A 261 -3.99 -13.63 -13.00
CA GLY A 261 -4.90 -13.29 -11.91
C GLY A 261 -4.90 -11.80 -11.54
N MET A 262 -5.44 -11.46 -10.38
CA MET A 262 -5.54 -10.07 -9.92
C MET A 262 -4.23 -9.67 -9.23
N ALA A 263 -3.49 -8.76 -9.85
CA ALA A 263 -2.17 -8.31 -9.38
C ALA A 263 -2.16 -6.83 -8.96
N THR A 264 -3.33 -6.21 -8.78
CA THR A 264 -3.45 -4.79 -8.42
C THR A 264 -4.41 -4.59 -7.26
N GLY A 265 -4.05 -3.71 -6.33
CA GLY A 265 -4.92 -3.23 -5.25
C GLY A 265 -4.79 -1.72 -5.09
N ALA A 266 -5.73 -1.13 -4.36
CA ALA A 266 -5.67 0.27 -3.97
C ALA A 266 -6.03 0.38 -2.49
N VAL A 267 -5.27 1.21 -1.78
CA VAL A 267 -5.53 1.63 -0.41
C VAL A 267 -5.40 3.15 -0.34
N ALA A 268 -6.00 3.73 0.69
CA ALA A 268 -5.84 5.14 1.00
C ALA A 268 -5.46 5.26 2.46
N GLU A 269 -4.55 6.19 2.74
CA GLU A 269 -4.37 6.74 4.07
C GLU A 269 -5.72 7.15 4.66
N ASP A 270 -5.90 6.91 5.96
CA ASP A 270 -7.09 7.31 6.74
C ASP A 270 -8.43 6.86 6.13
N GLY A 271 -8.37 5.85 5.27
CA GLY A 271 -9.51 5.33 4.54
C GLY A 271 -9.45 3.81 4.42
N THR A 272 -9.40 3.30 3.19
CA THR A 272 -9.33 1.86 2.97
C THR A 272 -7.91 1.35 3.21
N LEU A 273 -7.67 0.74 4.39
CA LEU A 273 -6.32 0.34 4.82
C LEU A 273 -5.86 -1.04 4.32
N THR A 274 -6.72 -1.79 3.62
CA THR A 274 -6.39 -3.16 3.16
C THR A 274 -6.79 -3.40 1.72
N ALA A 275 -5.98 -4.19 1.01
CA ALA A 275 -6.28 -4.68 -0.34
C ALA A 275 -5.96 -6.18 -0.42
N SER A 276 -6.65 -6.90 -1.32
CA SER A 276 -6.40 -8.33 -1.52
C SER A 276 -6.71 -8.77 -2.95
N GLY A 277 -6.16 -9.91 -3.33
CA GLY A 277 -6.41 -10.54 -4.61
C GLY A 277 -5.89 -11.97 -4.64
N VAL A 278 -6.03 -12.62 -5.80
CA VAL A 278 -5.55 -13.99 -6.02
C VAL A 278 -4.83 -14.05 -7.36
N LEU A 279 -3.59 -14.54 -7.32
CA LEU A 279 -2.83 -14.89 -8.51
C LEU A 279 -3.06 -16.36 -8.87
N THR A 280 -3.00 -16.66 -10.16
CA THR A 280 -3.08 -18.03 -10.70
C THR A 280 -1.76 -18.37 -11.37
N ILE A 281 -1.33 -19.64 -11.26
CA ILE A 281 -0.12 -20.13 -11.91
C ILE A 281 -0.43 -21.39 -12.72
N GLY A 282 0.19 -21.49 -13.89
CA GLY A 282 0.16 -22.67 -14.74
C GLY A 282 1.56 -23.03 -15.19
N ASP A 283 1.84 -24.34 -15.26
CA ASP A 283 3.11 -24.90 -15.70
C ASP A 283 2.83 -26.27 -16.34
N ALA A 284 3.50 -26.57 -17.45
CA ALA A 284 3.39 -27.86 -18.14
C ALA A 284 4.15 -28.97 -17.38
N ASP A 285 5.19 -28.59 -16.63
CA ASP A 285 5.98 -29.50 -15.82
C ASP A 285 5.19 -30.00 -14.60
N SER A 286 5.13 -31.33 -14.47
CA SER A 286 4.39 -31.99 -13.41
C SER A 286 4.86 -31.55 -12.01
N GLY A 287 3.98 -30.87 -11.28
CA GLY A 287 4.23 -30.40 -9.92
C GLY A 287 4.91 -29.03 -9.80
N GLN A 288 5.23 -28.36 -10.92
CA GLN A 288 5.88 -27.04 -10.94
C GLN A 288 4.91 -25.85 -10.95
N ALA A 289 3.61 -26.08 -11.16
CA ALA A 289 2.56 -25.06 -11.10
C ALA A 289 2.31 -24.55 -9.67
N ARG A 290 3.32 -23.92 -9.07
CA ARG A 290 3.38 -23.45 -7.68
C ARG A 290 4.23 -22.19 -7.59
N PHE A 291 3.89 -21.31 -6.64
CA PHE A 291 4.70 -20.11 -6.40
C PHE A 291 5.89 -20.41 -5.48
N ALA A 292 6.99 -19.69 -5.68
CA ALA A 292 8.05 -19.57 -4.70
C ALA A 292 7.62 -18.63 -3.56
N THR A 293 8.12 -18.86 -2.35
CA THR A 293 7.88 -17.95 -1.22
C THR A 293 8.69 -16.66 -1.41
N PRO A 294 8.07 -15.47 -1.38
CA PRO A 294 8.79 -14.21 -1.50
C PRO A 294 9.84 -14.02 -0.40
N ALA A 295 10.96 -13.38 -0.73
CA ALA A 295 12.06 -13.16 0.21
C ALA A 295 11.74 -12.13 1.31
N SER A 296 10.90 -11.14 1.00
CA SER A 296 10.38 -10.15 1.94
C SER A 296 8.92 -9.86 1.61
N LEU A 297 8.14 -9.66 2.66
CA LEU A 297 6.75 -9.18 2.57
C LEU A 297 6.62 -7.75 3.11
N LEU A 298 7.69 -7.16 3.64
CA LEU A 298 7.72 -5.76 4.04
C LEU A 298 7.96 -4.87 2.83
N SER A 299 7.22 -3.77 2.74
CA SER A 299 7.38 -2.73 1.75
C SER A 299 7.55 -1.36 2.42
N THR A 300 7.48 -0.27 1.64
CA THR A 300 7.83 1.06 2.14
C THR A 300 6.71 1.66 2.98
N TYR A 301 5.46 1.48 2.57
CA TYR A 301 4.27 2.10 3.17
C TYR A 301 3.41 1.08 3.93
N GLY A 302 3.66 -0.22 3.76
CA GLY A 302 2.88 -1.28 4.40
C GLY A 302 3.55 -2.64 4.36
N ALA A 303 2.72 -3.68 4.46
CA ALA A 303 3.18 -5.06 4.40
C ALA A 303 2.21 -5.94 3.60
N PHE A 304 2.78 -6.81 2.76
CA PHE A 304 2.04 -7.84 2.06
C PHE A 304 1.86 -9.10 2.91
N SER A 305 0.89 -9.92 2.54
CA SER A 305 0.81 -11.34 2.86
C SER A 305 0.68 -12.12 1.57
N PHE A 306 1.26 -13.33 1.51
CA PHE A 306 1.20 -14.16 0.31
C PHE A 306 1.15 -15.65 0.69
N ASP A 307 0.13 -16.35 0.21
CA ASP A 307 0.03 -17.80 0.31
C ASP A 307 0.48 -18.44 -1.00
N ALA A 308 1.68 -19.02 -1.00
CA ALA A 308 2.27 -19.66 -2.18
C ALA A 308 1.51 -20.91 -2.67
N THR A 309 0.57 -21.45 -1.89
CA THR A 309 -0.25 -22.61 -2.27
C THR A 309 -1.50 -22.17 -3.04
N THR A 310 -2.16 -21.10 -2.57
CA THR A 310 -3.43 -20.64 -3.14
C THR A 310 -3.27 -19.45 -4.08
N GLY A 311 -2.13 -18.76 -4.05
CA GLY A 311 -1.90 -17.51 -4.76
C GLY A 311 -2.63 -16.31 -4.14
N ALA A 312 -3.30 -16.49 -3.00
CA ALA A 312 -3.97 -15.41 -2.29
C ALA A 312 -2.93 -14.46 -1.71
N TRP A 313 -3.16 -13.16 -1.93
CA TRP A 313 -2.34 -12.11 -1.38
C TRP A 313 -3.20 -11.07 -0.68
N GLY A 314 -2.62 -10.46 0.34
CA GLY A 314 -3.18 -9.32 1.03
C GLY A 314 -2.14 -8.21 1.15
N TYR A 315 -2.58 -7.01 1.42
CA TYR A 315 -1.76 -5.86 1.75
C TYR A 315 -2.44 -5.09 2.88
N THR A 316 -1.65 -4.71 3.88
CA THR A 316 -2.07 -3.87 4.99
C THR A 316 -1.20 -2.62 5.00
N LEU A 317 -1.84 -1.46 4.87
CA LEU A 317 -1.17 -0.16 4.96
C LEU A 317 -0.73 0.09 6.42
N ALA A 318 0.51 0.55 6.61
CA ALA A 318 1.01 0.92 7.93
C ALA A 318 0.64 2.40 8.22
N ASN A 319 -0.66 2.65 8.40
CA ASN A 319 -1.25 4.00 8.38
C ASN A 319 -0.50 5.02 9.25
N GLY A 320 -0.18 4.68 10.50
CA GLY A 320 0.52 5.59 11.42
C GLY A 320 2.03 5.78 11.18
N GLN A 321 2.60 5.34 10.04
CA GLN A 321 4.00 5.62 9.75
C GLN A 321 4.17 7.03 9.16
N ALA A 322 5.19 7.76 9.62
CA ALA A 322 5.45 9.14 9.21
C ALA A 322 5.57 9.37 7.69
N ASN A 323 5.97 8.35 6.91
CA ASN A 323 6.04 8.43 5.46
C ASN A 323 4.69 8.18 4.76
N VAL A 324 3.75 7.50 5.42
CA VAL A 324 2.35 7.39 4.97
C VAL A 324 1.66 8.71 5.29
N GLN A 325 1.84 9.20 6.52
CA GLN A 325 1.28 10.47 7.02
C GLN A 325 1.84 11.73 6.34
N ALA A 326 2.80 11.56 5.43
CA ALA A 326 3.38 12.65 4.65
C ALA A 326 2.85 12.68 3.20
N LEU A 327 1.85 11.86 2.85
CA LEU A 327 1.26 11.84 1.52
C LEU A 327 0.20 12.93 1.41
N ALA A 328 0.43 13.92 0.54
CA ALA A 328 -0.56 14.98 0.29
C ALA A 328 -1.86 14.45 -0.32
N ALA A 329 -2.96 15.17 -0.10
CA ALA A 329 -4.24 14.86 -0.74
C ALA A 329 -4.11 14.74 -2.26
N GLY A 330 -4.52 13.60 -2.81
CA GLY A 330 -4.40 13.30 -4.25
C GLY A 330 -3.00 12.88 -4.71
N GLN A 331 -1.98 12.90 -3.83
CA GLN A 331 -0.72 12.22 -4.05
C GLN A 331 -0.95 10.71 -4.05
N SER A 332 -0.35 10.00 -5.00
CA SER A 332 -0.38 8.54 -5.01
C SER A 332 1.02 7.98 -5.16
N VAL A 333 1.36 7.07 -4.26
CA VAL A 333 2.60 6.28 -4.26
C VAL A 333 2.26 4.80 -4.44
N THR A 334 3.28 3.95 -4.54
CA THR A 334 3.07 2.54 -4.90
C THR A 334 4.02 1.64 -4.14
N ASP A 335 3.47 0.56 -3.60
CA ASP A 335 4.23 -0.57 -3.08
C ASP A 335 4.10 -1.78 -4.00
N THR A 336 5.19 -2.53 -4.15
CA THR A 336 5.25 -3.68 -5.05
C THR A 336 5.81 -4.93 -4.37
N LEU A 337 5.17 -6.07 -4.60
CA LEU A 337 5.68 -7.39 -4.25
C LEU A 337 5.97 -8.18 -5.53
N THR A 338 7.19 -8.69 -5.68
CA THR A 338 7.54 -9.60 -6.78
C THR A 338 7.39 -11.05 -6.34
N VAL A 339 6.54 -11.80 -7.03
CA VAL A 339 6.37 -13.26 -6.84
C VAL A 339 6.95 -14.00 -8.03
N ALA A 340 7.48 -15.19 -7.81
CA ALA A 340 8.05 -16.04 -8.86
C ALA A 340 7.39 -17.43 -8.85
N SER A 341 7.47 -18.13 -9.98
CA SER A 341 7.21 -19.58 -10.02
C SER A 341 8.25 -20.34 -9.18
N LEU A 342 7.94 -21.58 -8.80
CA LEU A 342 8.78 -22.41 -7.95
C LEU A 342 10.17 -22.68 -8.58
N ASP A 343 10.20 -22.85 -9.89
CA ASP A 343 11.39 -23.08 -10.72
C ASP A 343 12.08 -21.77 -11.18
N GLY A 344 11.45 -20.62 -10.92
CA GLY A 344 11.96 -19.29 -11.24
C GLY A 344 11.86 -18.86 -12.70
N THR A 345 11.14 -19.60 -13.55
CA THR A 345 11.00 -19.28 -14.99
C THR A 345 10.01 -18.15 -15.28
N ALA A 346 9.11 -17.82 -14.35
CA ALA A 346 8.18 -16.70 -14.46
C ALA A 346 8.17 -15.81 -13.21
N THR A 347 7.89 -14.52 -13.40
CA THR A 347 7.72 -13.54 -12.32
C THR A 347 6.53 -12.63 -12.57
N GLN A 348 5.82 -12.25 -11.51
CA GLN A 348 4.72 -11.27 -11.53
C GLN A 348 4.90 -10.25 -10.42
N GLN A 349 4.62 -8.98 -10.72
CA GLN A 349 4.55 -7.92 -9.72
C GLN A 349 3.10 -7.71 -9.27
N ILE A 350 2.86 -7.80 -7.97
CA ILE A 350 1.65 -7.29 -7.33
C ILE A 350 1.91 -5.82 -6.99
N THR A 351 1.01 -4.94 -7.43
CA THR A 351 1.16 -3.48 -7.29
C THR A 351 0.00 -2.94 -6.48
N VAL A 352 0.29 -2.25 -5.38
CA VAL A 352 -0.73 -1.58 -4.56
C VAL A 352 -0.48 -0.08 -4.60
N SER A 353 -1.46 0.69 -5.11
CA SER A 353 -1.43 2.14 -5.02
C SER A 353 -1.86 2.59 -3.63
N VAL A 354 -1.09 3.48 -3.02
CA VAL A 354 -1.42 4.15 -1.76
C VAL A 354 -1.71 5.61 -2.09
N ALA A 355 -2.93 6.07 -1.84
CA ALA A 355 -3.31 7.47 -2.01
C ALA A 355 -3.25 8.20 -0.65
N GLY A 356 -2.76 9.43 -0.64
CA GLY A 356 -3.03 10.37 0.45
C GLY A 356 -4.49 10.79 0.40
N ALA A 357 -5.17 10.75 1.54
CA ALA A 357 -6.56 11.20 1.66
C ALA A 357 -6.59 12.65 2.14
N THR A 358 -7.59 13.41 1.71
CA THR A 358 -7.96 14.64 2.40
C THR A 358 -8.39 14.26 3.80
N GLY A 359 -7.80 14.87 4.84
CA GLY A 359 -8.27 14.74 6.21
C GLY A 359 -9.80 14.84 6.23
N ALA A 360 -10.45 13.83 6.81
CA ALA A 360 -11.91 13.83 6.91
C ALA A 360 -12.38 15.11 7.62
N LEU A 361 -13.61 15.55 7.32
CA LEU A 361 -14.34 16.47 8.20
C LEU A 361 -14.13 16.00 9.64
N ILE A 362 -13.57 16.86 10.48
CA ILE A 362 -13.35 16.53 11.88
C ILE A 362 -14.70 16.59 12.56
N ASP A 363 -15.30 15.42 12.75
CA ASP A 363 -16.56 15.25 13.45
C ASP A 363 -16.28 15.04 14.95
N LEU A 364 -16.90 15.87 15.79
CA LEU A 364 -16.75 15.78 17.25
C LEU A 364 -17.29 14.46 17.81
N ASP A 365 -18.16 13.75 17.07
CA ASP A 365 -18.62 12.39 17.39
C ASP A 365 -17.44 11.42 17.62
N ASP A 366 -16.33 11.58 16.89
CA ASP A 366 -15.15 10.72 17.02
C ASP A 366 -14.44 10.92 18.37
N LEU A 367 -14.50 12.12 18.95
CA LEU A 367 -14.01 12.45 20.30
C LEU A 367 -14.90 11.84 21.39
N ALA A 368 -16.22 11.83 21.18
CA ALA A 368 -17.20 11.35 22.15
C ALA A 368 -17.10 9.83 22.43
N SER A 369 -16.48 9.06 21.53
CA SER A 369 -16.25 7.61 21.71
C SER A 369 -15.22 7.25 22.78
N GLY A 370 -14.50 8.23 23.35
CA GLY A 370 -13.58 8.06 24.49
C GLY A 370 -12.28 7.31 24.19
N SER A 371 -11.97 7.05 22.91
CA SER A 371 -10.78 6.31 22.47
C SER A 371 -9.95 7.06 21.42
N SER A 372 -10.10 8.37 21.31
CA SER A 372 -9.48 9.13 20.22
C SER A 372 -8.08 9.62 20.62
N VAL A 373 -7.14 9.48 19.68
CA VAL A 373 -5.85 10.21 19.66
C VAL A 373 -6.02 11.65 19.17
N LEU A 374 -7.25 12.04 18.85
CA LEU A 374 -7.58 13.29 18.19
C LEU A 374 -7.85 14.41 19.19
N GLY A 375 -8.09 14.10 20.47
CA GLY A 375 -8.43 15.13 21.45
C GLY A 375 -9.07 14.62 22.75
N VAL A 376 -9.63 15.58 23.50
CA VAL A 376 -10.27 15.40 24.81
C VAL A 376 -11.65 16.05 24.79
N LYS A 377 -12.63 15.37 25.37
CA LYS A 377 -13.96 15.93 25.66
C LYS A 377 -14.04 16.25 27.14
N ILE A 378 -14.48 17.46 27.51
CA ILE A 378 -14.65 17.89 28.88
C ILE A 378 -16.15 18.13 29.10
N LEU A 379 -16.70 17.52 30.14
CA LEU A 379 -18.11 17.60 30.52
C LEU A 379 -18.30 18.62 31.65
N GLY A 380 -19.37 19.41 31.58
CA GLY A 380 -19.80 20.30 32.66
C GLY A 380 -20.07 19.57 33.98
N GLU A 381 -20.07 20.29 35.11
CA GLU A 381 -20.29 19.69 36.44
C GLU A 381 -21.78 19.51 36.75
N ALA A 382 -22.64 20.46 36.35
CA ALA A 382 -24.05 20.41 36.72
C ALA A 382 -24.99 21.10 35.73
N SER A 383 -26.26 20.69 35.75
CA SER A 383 -27.32 21.37 35.01
C SER A 383 -27.44 22.86 35.32
N GLY A 384 -27.43 23.68 34.27
CA GLY A 384 -27.62 25.13 34.38
C GLY A 384 -26.39 25.91 34.82
N ASP A 385 -25.22 25.26 34.96
CA ASP A 385 -23.98 25.93 35.34
C ASP A 385 -23.37 26.77 34.18
N TYR A 386 -23.73 26.44 32.93
CA TYR A 386 -23.18 27.01 31.72
C TYR A 386 -21.65 26.88 31.66
N ALA A 387 -21.12 25.75 32.15
CA ALA A 387 -19.71 25.41 32.04
C ALA A 387 -19.34 25.27 30.56
N SER A 388 -18.64 26.29 30.02
CA SER A 388 -18.27 26.50 28.60
C SER A 388 -18.71 27.87 28.06
N TRP A 389 -19.27 28.77 28.87
CA TRP A 389 -19.65 30.10 28.40
C TRP A 389 -18.45 30.93 27.91
N SER A 390 -17.31 30.82 28.58
CA SER A 390 -16.07 31.50 28.23
C SER A 390 -14.90 30.56 28.47
N VAL A 391 -13.99 30.48 27.49
CA VAL A 391 -12.84 29.57 27.53
C VAL A 391 -11.56 30.28 27.14
N ALA A 392 -10.45 29.85 27.72
CA ALA A 392 -9.13 30.36 27.39
C ALA A 392 -8.05 29.28 27.53
N GLY A 393 -7.09 29.28 26.61
CA GLY A 393 -5.77 28.71 26.85
C GLY A 393 -4.98 29.67 27.75
N VAL A 394 -4.38 29.17 28.83
CA VAL A 394 -3.82 30.03 29.88
C VAL A 394 -2.32 29.85 30.11
N GLY A 395 -1.65 28.99 29.35
CA GLY A 395 -0.23 28.68 29.55
C GLY A 395 -0.01 27.73 30.73
N ASP A 396 1.24 27.59 31.17
CA ASP A 396 1.63 26.62 32.21
C ASP A 396 1.36 27.16 33.63
N VAL A 397 0.20 26.82 34.19
CA VAL A 397 -0.27 27.30 35.51
C VAL A 397 0.33 26.45 36.62
N ASN A 398 0.68 25.19 36.34
CA ASN A 398 1.10 24.21 37.34
C ASN A 398 2.62 23.94 37.35
N GLY A 399 3.36 24.42 36.34
CA GLY A 399 4.80 24.27 36.17
C GLY A 399 5.23 22.93 35.56
N ASP A 400 4.35 22.22 34.87
CA ASP A 400 4.65 20.92 34.24
C ASP A 400 5.15 21.03 32.78
N GLY A 401 5.13 22.24 32.23
CA GLY A 401 5.59 22.57 30.89
C GLY A 401 4.56 22.39 29.78
N LEU A 402 3.31 22.06 30.11
CA LEU A 402 2.18 22.00 29.17
C LEU A 402 1.30 23.25 29.34
N ALA A 403 0.60 23.66 28.28
CA ALA A 403 -0.40 24.71 28.42
C ALA A 403 -1.66 24.15 29.08
N ASP A 404 -2.23 24.92 29.99
CA ASP A 404 -3.45 24.60 30.71
C ASP A 404 -4.64 25.39 30.14
N LEU A 405 -5.83 24.98 30.57
CA LEU A 405 -7.10 25.53 30.09
C LEU A 405 -7.91 26.11 31.23
N LEU A 406 -8.63 27.20 30.96
CA LEU A 406 -9.53 27.86 31.90
C LEU A 406 -10.94 27.96 31.31
N PHE A 407 -11.93 27.58 32.10
CA PHE A 407 -13.34 27.56 31.71
C PHE A 407 -14.19 28.32 32.72
N GLY A 408 -15.10 29.15 32.22
CA GLY A 408 -16.09 29.86 33.02
C GLY A 408 -17.43 29.13 33.08
N ALA A 409 -18.03 29.08 34.27
CA ALA A 409 -19.34 28.49 34.55
C ALA A 409 -20.15 29.43 35.45
N HIS A 410 -20.70 30.47 34.84
CA HIS A 410 -21.28 31.58 35.58
C HIS A 410 -22.60 31.28 36.28
N GLY A 411 -23.30 30.22 35.86
CA GLY A 411 -24.52 29.74 36.50
C GLY A 411 -24.27 28.74 37.63
N ASN A 412 -23.01 28.39 37.92
CA ASN A 412 -22.70 27.37 38.91
C ASN A 412 -23.15 27.79 40.33
N ASP A 413 -23.97 26.94 40.95
CA ASP A 413 -24.56 27.11 42.29
C ASP A 413 -24.20 25.94 43.24
N SER A 414 -23.21 25.13 42.88
CA SER A 414 -22.80 23.88 43.54
C SER A 414 -22.44 24.02 45.03
N ASN A 415 -22.13 25.24 45.51
CA ASN A 415 -21.87 25.53 46.93
C ASN A 415 -23.15 25.81 47.75
N GLY A 416 -24.33 25.77 47.11
CA GLY A 416 -25.64 26.00 47.73
C GLY A 416 -26.08 27.47 47.81
N SER A 417 -25.35 28.39 47.19
CA SER A 417 -25.69 29.81 47.05
C SER A 417 -26.04 30.14 45.60
N SER A 418 -27.06 30.96 45.36
CA SER A 418 -27.53 31.28 44.00
C SER A 418 -26.53 32.16 43.25
N ASP A 419 -26.23 31.79 42.01
CA ASP A 419 -25.44 32.58 41.05
C ASP A 419 -24.07 33.05 41.59
N ASN A 420 -23.39 32.23 42.39
CA ASN A 420 -22.00 32.50 42.78
C ASN A 420 -21.08 32.46 41.55
N GLY A 421 -21.34 31.50 40.65
CA GLY A 421 -20.46 31.21 39.52
C GLY A 421 -19.18 30.49 39.95
N ALA A 422 -18.54 29.85 38.97
CA ALA A 422 -17.29 29.15 39.14
C ALA A 422 -16.40 29.33 37.89
N ALA A 423 -15.13 29.01 38.06
CA ALA A 423 -14.23 28.75 36.95
C ALA A 423 -13.43 27.47 37.21
N TYR A 424 -12.95 26.83 36.15
CA TYR A 424 -12.24 25.54 36.25
C TYR A 424 -10.95 25.63 35.47
N VAL A 425 -9.87 25.21 36.10
CA VAL A 425 -8.57 25.07 35.48
C VAL A 425 -8.34 23.60 35.24
N VAL A 426 -8.20 23.21 33.98
CA VAL A 426 -7.84 21.84 33.58
C VAL A 426 -6.39 21.84 33.12
N PHE A 427 -5.59 20.97 33.71
CA PHE A 427 -4.18 20.86 33.38
C PHE A 427 -3.97 20.14 32.04
N GLY A 428 -2.97 20.61 31.28
CA GLY A 428 -2.55 20.04 30.01
C GLY A 428 -2.17 18.56 30.12
N ARG A 429 -2.40 17.81 29.04
CA ARG A 429 -2.10 16.37 28.99
C ARG A 429 -1.98 15.86 27.55
N ALA A 430 -1.06 14.92 27.37
CA ALA A 430 -0.84 14.24 26.10
C ALA A 430 -1.80 13.06 25.81
N GLY A 431 -2.61 12.63 26.80
CA GLY A 431 -3.50 11.49 26.65
C GLY A 431 -4.94 11.89 26.35
N GLY A 432 -5.58 11.30 25.33
CA GLY A 432 -7.01 11.49 25.06
C GLY A 432 -7.94 10.93 26.14
N GLY A 433 -9.25 11.12 25.96
CA GLY A 433 -10.30 10.62 26.86
C GLY A 433 -11.23 11.73 27.37
N THR A 434 -12.20 11.37 28.21
CA THR A 434 -13.16 12.32 28.78
C THR A 434 -12.69 12.83 30.15
N ILE A 435 -12.88 14.13 30.41
CA ILE A 435 -12.71 14.75 31.73
C ILE A 435 -14.08 15.22 32.19
N ASP A 436 -14.41 14.94 33.44
CA ASP A 436 -15.57 15.49 34.10
C ASP A 436 -15.11 16.62 35.04
N LEU A 437 -15.70 17.80 34.95
CA LEU A 437 -15.34 18.92 35.82
C LEU A 437 -15.62 18.65 37.30
N ASP A 438 -16.51 17.71 37.62
CA ASP A 438 -16.73 17.23 39.00
C ASP A 438 -15.45 16.63 39.62
N ASP A 439 -14.60 16.01 38.80
CA ASP A 439 -13.37 15.37 39.26
C ASP A 439 -12.27 16.37 39.67
N LEU A 440 -12.41 17.66 39.34
CA LEU A 440 -11.45 18.71 39.71
C LEU A 440 -11.65 19.22 41.14
N ALA A 441 -12.87 19.15 41.69
CA ALA A 441 -13.19 19.65 43.03
C ALA A 441 -12.59 18.78 44.17
N GLY A 442 -12.11 17.57 43.85
CA GLY A 442 -11.41 16.72 44.80
C GLY A 442 -10.04 17.28 45.17
N GLY A 443 -9.77 17.48 46.48
CA GLY A 443 -8.51 18.07 47.00
C GLY A 443 -7.18 17.33 46.70
N ALA A 444 -7.19 16.32 45.83
CA ALA A 444 -6.01 15.61 45.35
C ALA A 444 -6.07 15.36 43.82
N SER A 445 -6.90 16.11 43.09
CA SER A 445 -7.01 15.97 41.64
C SER A 445 -5.69 16.36 40.96
N SER A 446 -5.19 15.49 40.09
CA SER A 446 -4.07 15.79 39.19
C SER A 446 -4.54 16.36 37.85
N LEU A 447 -5.87 16.54 37.69
CA LEU A 447 -6.47 17.02 36.46
C LEU A 447 -6.65 18.54 36.45
N GLY A 448 -6.54 19.20 37.61
CA GLY A 448 -6.79 20.61 37.73
C GLY A 448 -7.39 21.03 39.07
N PHE A 449 -8.02 22.21 39.07
CA PHE A 449 -8.67 22.79 40.25
C PHE A 449 -9.88 23.65 39.88
N LYS A 450 -10.80 23.77 40.85
CA LYS A 450 -11.99 24.63 40.76
C LYS A 450 -11.75 25.96 41.47
N ILE A 451 -12.22 27.06 40.90
CA ILE A 451 -12.26 28.40 41.49
C ILE A 451 -13.72 28.72 41.80
N LEU A 452 -14.02 28.98 43.07
CA LEU A 452 -15.38 29.25 43.54
C LEU A 452 -15.57 30.74 43.85
N GLY A 453 -16.68 31.32 43.39
CA GLY A 453 -17.06 32.71 43.65
C GLY A 453 -17.17 33.06 45.15
N GLU A 454 -16.79 34.29 45.49
CA GLU A 454 -16.77 34.85 46.85
C GLU A 454 -18.17 34.87 47.48
N ALA A 455 -19.18 35.35 46.75
CA ALA A 455 -20.54 35.52 47.28
C ALA A 455 -21.65 35.17 46.28
N SER A 456 -22.89 35.10 46.79
CA SER A 456 -24.10 34.93 45.98
C SER A 456 -24.32 36.10 45.04
N ASN A 457 -24.77 35.80 43.82
CA ASN A 457 -24.98 36.73 42.72
C ASN A 457 -23.72 37.43 42.20
N ASP A 458 -22.51 36.96 42.50
CA ASP A 458 -21.29 37.52 41.91
C ASP A 458 -21.16 37.22 40.40
N VAL A 459 -21.75 36.11 39.96
CA VAL A 459 -21.73 35.61 38.58
C VAL A 459 -20.28 35.47 38.05
N LEU A 460 -19.42 34.85 38.87
CA LEU A 460 -18.03 34.58 38.53
C LEU A 460 -17.93 33.68 37.29
N GLY A 461 -17.02 33.99 36.37
CA GLY A 461 -16.73 33.10 35.24
C GLY A 461 -17.60 33.36 34.02
N LEU A 462 -18.27 34.52 33.93
CA LEU A 462 -18.84 34.96 32.65
C LEU A 462 -17.74 35.26 31.63
N SER A 463 -16.61 35.81 32.09
CA SER A 463 -15.43 36.07 31.27
C SER A 463 -14.20 35.57 32.01
N VAL A 464 -13.37 34.81 31.30
CA VAL A 464 -12.10 34.27 31.78
C VAL A 464 -10.99 34.57 30.79
N SER A 465 -9.76 34.69 31.29
CA SER A 465 -8.58 34.78 30.44
C SER A 465 -7.32 34.34 31.20
N GLY A 466 -6.28 33.97 30.46
CA GLY A 466 -4.93 33.89 31.01
C GLY A 466 -4.47 35.30 31.36
N ALA A 467 -3.85 35.47 32.51
CA ALA A 467 -3.29 36.75 32.93
C ALA A 467 -1.81 36.91 32.52
N GLY A 468 -1.14 35.81 32.15
CA GLY A 468 0.32 35.77 32.01
C GLY A 468 1.01 35.68 33.38
N ASP A 469 2.31 35.88 33.47
CA ASP A 469 3.04 35.92 34.74
C ASP A 469 2.95 37.34 35.34
N VAL A 470 1.90 37.61 36.12
CA VAL A 470 1.64 38.95 36.67
C VAL A 470 2.46 39.21 37.93
N ASN A 471 2.98 38.15 38.57
CA ASN A 471 3.65 38.22 39.87
C ASN A 471 5.18 38.00 39.78
N GLY A 472 5.68 37.54 38.63
CA GLY A 472 7.08 37.28 38.33
C GLY A 472 7.63 35.96 38.89
N ASP A 473 6.78 34.97 39.17
CA ASP A 473 7.17 33.66 39.71
C ASP A 473 7.46 32.61 38.63
N GLY A 474 7.17 32.93 37.37
CA GLY A 474 7.40 32.10 36.19
C GLY A 474 6.29 31.10 35.89
N LEU A 475 5.19 31.09 36.65
CA LEU A 475 3.97 30.37 36.33
C LEU A 475 2.99 31.30 35.61
N ALA A 476 2.09 30.72 34.82
CA ALA A 476 1.00 31.47 34.25
C ALA A 476 -0.10 31.71 35.30
N ASP A 477 -0.54 32.95 35.40
CA ASP A 477 -1.63 33.37 36.26
C ASP A 477 -2.95 33.49 35.47
N LEU A 478 -4.05 33.66 36.19
CA LEU A 478 -5.40 33.63 35.65
C LEU A 478 -6.16 34.89 36.04
N ILE A 479 -7.08 35.35 35.19
CA ILE A 479 -8.03 36.40 35.53
C ILE A 479 -9.47 35.94 35.27
N VAL A 480 -10.34 36.15 36.25
CA VAL A 480 -11.76 35.74 36.20
C VAL A 480 -12.65 36.91 36.60
N GLY A 481 -13.61 37.25 35.75
CA GLY A 481 -14.57 38.33 35.98
C GLY A 481 -15.76 37.90 36.85
N ALA A 482 -16.21 38.81 37.73
CA ALA A 482 -17.36 38.70 38.61
C ALA A 482 -18.19 40.00 38.53
N ARG A 483 -18.90 40.17 37.41
CA ARG A 483 -19.50 41.46 37.01
C ARG A 483 -20.54 42.02 37.99
N LEU A 484 -21.15 41.18 38.82
CA LEU A 484 -22.19 41.58 39.78
C LEU A 484 -21.70 41.57 41.24
N ASN A 485 -20.39 41.41 41.46
CA ASN A 485 -19.83 41.50 42.81
C ASN A 485 -20.15 42.86 43.45
N ASN A 486 -20.46 42.82 44.74
CA ASN A 486 -20.86 43.97 45.55
C ASN A 486 -20.23 43.94 46.96
N SER A 487 -19.11 43.23 47.11
CA SER A 487 -18.45 42.93 48.39
C SER A 487 -17.98 44.17 49.18
N ASP A 488 -17.76 45.31 48.52
CA ASP A 488 -17.38 46.58 49.13
C ASP A 488 -18.60 47.37 49.66
N GLY A 489 -19.81 46.88 49.39
CA GLY A 489 -21.08 47.52 49.75
C GLY A 489 -21.66 48.42 48.64
N SER A 490 -21.00 48.57 47.50
CA SER A 490 -21.53 49.22 46.30
C SER A 490 -22.37 48.22 45.51
N ALA A 491 -23.58 48.60 45.10
CA ALA A 491 -24.44 47.67 44.36
C ALA A 491 -23.88 47.44 42.95
N ASP A 492 -23.54 46.19 42.65
CA ASP A 492 -23.14 45.69 41.32
C ASP A 492 -22.04 46.54 40.65
N ASN A 493 -21.06 47.02 41.42
CA ASN A 493 -19.87 47.67 40.84
C ASN A 493 -18.97 46.67 40.10
N GLY A 494 -19.08 45.39 40.46
CA GLY A 494 -18.35 44.30 39.83
C GLY A 494 -16.91 44.18 40.31
N ALA A 495 -16.29 43.07 39.97
CA ALA A 495 -14.89 42.79 40.29
C ALA A 495 -14.25 41.87 39.25
N ALA A 496 -12.92 41.81 39.28
CA ALA A 496 -12.15 40.73 38.68
C ALA A 496 -11.19 40.15 39.71
N TYR A 497 -10.86 38.88 39.57
CA TYR A 497 -9.94 38.17 40.45
C TYR A 497 -8.76 37.67 39.65
N VAL A 498 -7.57 38.02 40.11
CA VAL A 498 -6.33 37.47 39.61
C VAL A 498 -5.92 36.35 40.54
N VAL A 499 -5.77 35.15 39.99
CA VAL A 499 -5.37 33.94 40.72
C VAL A 499 -3.98 33.55 40.25
N PHE A 500 -3.05 33.43 41.19
CA PHE A 500 -1.68 33.05 40.88
C PHE A 500 -1.56 31.56 40.56
N GLY A 501 -0.66 31.22 39.64
CA GLY A 501 -0.35 29.86 39.23
C GLY A 501 0.00 28.95 40.42
N LYS A 502 -0.47 27.70 40.36
CA LYS A 502 -0.23 26.71 41.42
C LYS A 502 -0.33 25.28 40.90
N ALA A 503 0.53 24.41 41.43
CA ALA A 503 0.54 22.98 41.12
C ALA A 503 -0.52 22.15 41.87
N ASP A 504 -0.99 22.64 43.02
CA ASP A 504 -1.91 21.88 43.87
C ASP A 504 -3.35 21.94 43.31
N GLY A 505 -3.99 20.77 43.15
CA GLY A 505 -5.39 20.65 42.74
C GLY A 505 -6.42 21.01 43.83
N GLY A 506 -7.71 20.75 43.57
CA GLY A 506 -8.82 20.94 44.52
C GLY A 506 -9.60 22.24 44.33
N THR A 507 -10.32 22.70 45.36
CA THR A 507 -11.11 23.94 45.26
C THR A 507 -10.38 25.13 45.89
N LEU A 508 -10.22 26.21 45.12
CA LEU A 508 -9.83 27.55 45.58
C LEU A 508 -11.08 28.39 45.80
N ASP A 509 -11.31 28.76 47.06
CA ASP A 509 -12.35 29.72 47.44
C ASP A 509 -11.80 31.15 47.32
N LEU A 510 -12.45 32.00 46.52
CA LEU A 510 -12.01 33.38 46.31
C LEU A 510 -12.10 34.26 47.56
N ASP A 511 -12.79 33.85 48.62
CA ASP A 511 -12.67 34.46 49.95
C ASP A 511 -11.20 34.56 50.41
N LEU A 512 -10.37 33.58 50.03
CA LEU A 512 -8.94 33.53 50.35
C LEU A 512 -8.10 34.52 49.53
N VAL A 513 -8.61 34.95 48.37
CA VAL A 513 -7.98 35.96 47.51
C VAL A 513 -8.45 37.36 47.92
N ALA A 514 -9.74 37.51 48.21
CA ALA A 514 -10.40 38.77 48.57
C ALA A 514 -9.92 39.37 49.90
N GLY A 515 -9.36 38.57 50.81
CA GLY A 515 -8.93 39.01 52.14
C GLY A 515 -7.84 40.08 52.20
N GLY A 516 -7.22 40.44 51.06
CA GLY A 516 -6.21 41.49 50.95
C GLY A 516 -4.85 41.08 51.53
N ASN A 517 -3.83 40.97 50.67
CA ASN A 517 -2.51 40.37 50.90
C ASN A 517 -2.48 38.84 50.83
N SER A 518 -3.26 38.25 49.92
CA SER A 518 -3.18 36.82 49.64
C SER A 518 -1.89 36.47 48.91
N SER A 519 -1.36 35.27 49.15
CA SER A 519 -0.31 34.69 48.30
C SER A 519 -0.88 33.93 47.11
N LEU A 520 -2.21 33.86 47.00
CA LEU A 520 -2.94 33.13 45.96
C LEU A 520 -3.43 34.06 44.84
N GLY A 521 -3.22 35.38 44.97
CA GLY A 521 -3.71 36.36 44.01
C GLY A 521 -4.13 37.68 44.63
N PHE A 522 -4.88 38.47 43.87
CA PHE A 522 -5.51 39.70 44.34
C PHE A 522 -6.85 39.99 43.65
N LYS A 523 -7.64 40.87 44.27
CA LYS A 523 -8.91 41.37 43.75
C LYS A 523 -8.72 42.72 43.05
N ILE A 524 -9.42 42.92 41.94
CA ILE A 524 -9.60 44.20 41.25
C ILE A 524 -11.06 44.62 41.50
N LEU A 525 -11.26 45.73 42.22
CA LEU A 525 -12.57 46.20 42.64
C LEU A 525 -13.09 47.28 41.68
N GLY A 526 -14.36 47.18 41.28
CA GLY A 526 -15.04 48.14 40.40
C GLY A 526 -15.16 49.54 40.99
N GLU A 527 -15.08 50.55 40.13
CA GLU A 527 -15.08 51.99 40.46
C GLU A 527 -16.42 52.44 41.11
N ALA A 528 -17.54 52.26 40.43
CA ALA A 528 -18.83 52.77 40.87
C ALA A 528 -19.97 51.74 40.73
N SER A 529 -21.04 51.99 41.48
CA SER A 529 -22.23 51.14 41.50
C SER A 529 -22.86 51.02 40.12
N GLY A 530 -23.07 49.78 39.66
CA GLY A 530 -23.70 49.47 38.39
C GLY A 530 -22.75 49.43 37.19
N ASP A 531 -21.45 49.64 37.37
CA ASP A 531 -20.47 49.69 36.27
C ASP A 531 -20.22 48.32 35.61
N TRP A 532 -20.46 47.24 36.36
CA TRP A 532 -20.21 45.86 35.98
C TRP A 532 -18.74 45.60 35.58
N ALA A 533 -17.79 46.08 36.39
CA ALA A 533 -16.38 45.77 36.18
C ALA A 533 -16.16 44.24 36.19
N GLY A 534 -15.34 43.74 35.27
CA GLY A 534 -15.16 42.30 35.07
C GLY A 534 -16.22 41.67 34.16
N MET A 535 -17.00 42.47 33.44
CA MET A 535 -17.86 42.00 32.34
C MET A 535 -17.03 41.29 31.26
N SER A 536 -15.87 41.85 30.94
CA SER A 536 -14.84 41.23 30.12
C SER A 536 -13.48 41.37 30.81
N VAL A 537 -12.64 40.35 30.70
CA VAL A 537 -11.27 40.35 31.22
C VAL A 537 -10.32 39.77 30.19
N SER A 538 -9.07 40.26 30.17
CA SER A 538 -8.01 39.73 29.32
C SER A 538 -6.64 40.04 29.92
N THR A 539 -5.58 39.36 29.48
CA THR A 539 -4.23 39.92 29.64
C THR A 539 -4.08 41.17 28.78
N ALA A 540 -3.20 42.07 29.18
CA ALA A 540 -2.73 43.19 28.35
C ALA A 540 -1.32 42.93 27.79
N GLY A 541 -0.69 41.78 28.13
CA GLY A 541 0.75 41.58 27.95
C GLY A 541 1.58 42.55 28.80
N ASP A 542 2.89 42.64 28.57
CA ASP A 542 3.74 43.65 29.24
C ASP A 542 3.70 44.97 28.46
N MET A 543 2.71 45.81 28.75
CA MET A 543 2.53 47.08 28.05
C MET A 543 3.48 48.15 28.57
N ASN A 544 3.74 48.14 29.87
CA ASN A 544 4.53 49.18 30.51
C ASN A 544 6.05 48.92 30.35
N GLY A 545 6.45 47.69 30.02
CA GLY A 545 7.83 47.25 29.78
C GLY A 545 8.61 46.91 31.05
N ASP A 546 7.94 46.53 32.13
CA ASP A 546 8.56 46.16 33.42
C ASP A 546 8.83 44.67 33.56
N GLY A 547 8.41 43.86 32.58
CA GLY A 547 8.60 42.42 32.52
C GLY A 547 7.54 41.61 33.25
N LEU A 548 6.52 42.23 33.84
CA LEU A 548 5.34 41.56 34.37
C LEU A 548 4.21 41.64 33.35
N ALA A 549 3.35 40.64 33.32
CA ALA A 549 2.13 40.72 32.54
C ALA A 549 1.14 41.72 33.18
N ASP A 550 0.55 42.58 32.37
CA ASP A 550 -0.49 43.52 32.72
C ASP A 550 -1.87 42.94 32.37
N LEU A 551 -2.95 43.60 32.83
CA LEU A 551 -4.31 43.08 32.81
C LEU A 551 -5.29 44.09 32.22
N LEU A 552 -6.34 43.58 31.59
CA LEU A 552 -7.48 44.34 31.10
C LEU A 552 -8.76 43.97 31.85
N VAL A 553 -9.54 44.99 32.22
CA VAL A 553 -10.86 44.83 32.82
C VAL A 553 -11.85 45.77 32.13
N GLY A 554 -12.93 45.22 31.59
CA GLY A 554 -14.03 45.97 30.98
C GLY A 554 -15.15 46.25 31.97
N ALA A 555 -15.74 47.44 31.87
CA ALA A 555 -16.89 47.90 32.65
C ALA A 555 -17.92 48.54 31.72
N ARG A 556 -18.81 47.71 31.19
CA ARG A 556 -19.74 48.06 30.11
C ARG A 556 -20.69 49.23 30.44
N PHE A 557 -21.11 49.35 31.70
CA PHE A 557 -22.14 50.31 32.12
C PHE A 557 -21.55 51.49 32.90
N HIS A 558 -20.24 51.73 32.76
CA HIS A 558 -19.59 52.88 33.37
C HIS A 558 -20.21 54.20 32.90
N ASN A 559 -20.26 55.19 33.80
CA ASN A 559 -20.85 56.52 33.60
C ASN A 559 -19.93 57.69 34.07
N SER A 560 -18.63 57.67 33.77
CA SER A 560 -17.62 58.59 34.40
C SER A 560 -17.61 60.04 33.91
N ASP A 561 -18.03 60.32 32.68
CA ASP A 561 -17.88 61.64 32.05
C ASP A 561 -19.20 62.46 32.05
N GLY A 562 -20.27 61.91 32.63
CA GLY A 562 -21.61 62.50 32.64
C GLY A 562 -22.49 62.12 31.45
N SER A 563 -22.01 61.27 30.55
CA SER A 563 -22.83 60.53 29.59
C SER A 563 -23.50 59.31 30.25
N SER A 564 -24.48 58.70 29.56
CA SER A 564 -25.13 57.46 30.02
C SER A 564 -24.58 56.27 29.26
N ASP A 565 -24.11 55.25 29.98
CA ASP A 565 -23.70 53.94 29.48
C ASP A 565 -22.65 54.00 28.35
N ASN A 566 -21.69 54.93 28.43
CA ASN A 566 -20.57 55.00 27.48
C ASN A 566 -19.53 53.90 27.72
N GLY A 567 -19.51 53.33 28.93
CA GLY A 567 -18.60 52.23 29.29
C GLY A 567 -17.16 52.68 29.50
N ALA A 568 -16.35 51.78 30.04
CA ALA A 568 -14.93 52.00 30.29
C ALA A 568 -14.14 50.69 30.18
N ALA A 569 -12.84 50.82 29.96
CA ALA A 569 -11.88 49.75 30.14
C ALA A 569 -10.72 50.23 31.02
N TYR A 570 -10.07 49.30 31.72
CA TYR A 570 -8.99 49.59 32.65
C TYR A 570 -7.82 48.69 32.36
N VAL A 571 -6.65 49.29 32.34
CA VAL A 571 -5.37 48.60 32.32
C VAL A 571 -4.86 48.57 33.74
N VAL A 572 -4.61 47.37 34.28
CA VAL A 572 -4.03 47.18 35.61
C VAL A 572 -2.66 46.57 35.45
N PHE A 573 -1.63 47.21 35.99
CA PHE A 573 -0.26 46.74 35.86
C PHE A 573 0.03 45.55 36.79
N GLY A 574 0.86 44.63 36.31
CA GLY A 574 1.29 43.43 37.03
C GLY A 574 1.96 43.78 38.37
N LYS A 575 1.77 42.91 39.37
CA LYS A 575 2.40 43.07 40.69
C LYS A 575 2.49 41.75 41.46
N ALA A 576 3.57 41.61 42.23
CA ALA A 576 3.78 40.47 43.13
C ALA A 576 2.94 40.48 44.42
N GLY A 577 2.32 41.61 44.77
CA GLY A 577 1.63 41.79 46.05
C GLY A 577 0.13 41.53 45.96
N GLY A 578 -0.40 40.66 46.82
CA GLY A 578 -1.84 40.30 46.85
C GLY A 578 -2.82 41.36 47.38
N GLY A 579 -2.43 42.63 47.43
CA GLY A 579 -3.32 43.72 47.87
C GLY A 579 -4.38 44.02 46.81
N THR A 580 -5.58 44.45 47.20
CA THR A 580 -6.62 44.85 46.25
C THR A 580 -6.16 46.01 45.37
N VAL A 581 -6.55 46.00 44.10
CA VAL A 581 -6.48 47.17 43.20
C VAL A 581 -7.88 47.76 43.12
N ASP A 582 -8.02 49.02 43.48
CA ASP A 582 -9.28 49.75 43.34
C ASP A 582 -9.26 50.54 42.03
N LEU A 583 -10.25 50.33 41.16
CA LEU A 583 -10.30 51.03 39.88
C LEU A 583 -10.56 52.53 40.03
N ASP A 584 -11.12 52.98 41.16
CA ASP A 584 -11.20 54.39 41.55
C ASP A 584 -9.81 55.07 41.50
N ASP A 585 -8.76 54.37 41.92
CA ASP A 585 -7.41 54.92 41.95
C ASP A 585 -6.85 55.15 40.54
N LEU A 586 -7.21 54.28 39.58
CA LEU A 586 -6.76 54.35 38.18
C LEU A 586 -7.50 55.48 37.43
N ALA A 587 -8.76 55.72 37.75
CA ALA A 587 -9.57 56.79 37.18
C ALA A 587 -9.00 58.19 37.49
N ALA A 588 -8.35 58.36 38.65
CA ALA A 588 -7.71 59.61 39.03
C ALA A 588 -6.47 59.98 38.18
N GLY A 589 -5.96 59.05 37.34
CA GLY A 589 -4.81 59.27 36.45
C GLY A 589 -3.48 59.57 37.17
N THR A 590 -3.42 59.26 38.47
CA THR A 590 -2.23 59.44 39.32
C THR A 590 -1.67 58.14 39.86
N SER A 591 -2.34 57.02 39.56
CA SER A 591 -1.96 55.70 40.01
C SER A 591 -0.72 55.18 39.28
N SER A 592 0.15 54.49 39.99
CA SER A 592 1.22 53.69 39.41
C SER A 592 0.78 52.26 39.12
N LEU A 593 -0.49 51.92 39.37
CA LEU A 593 -1.04 50.58 39.22
C LEU A 593 -1.78 50.38 37.89
N GLY A 594 -1.82 51.40 37.02
CA GLY A 594 -2.51 51.31 35.75
C GLY A 594 -3.18 52.61 35.32
N PHE A 595 -4.14 52.50 34.39
CA PHE A 595 -4.90 53.63 33.88
C PHE A 595 -6.27 53.26 33.31
N LYS A 596 -7.13 54.26 33.15
CA LYS A 596 -8.48 54.14 32.58
C LYS A 596 -8.53 54.53 31.11
N ILE A 597 -9.36 53.83 30.33
CA ILE A 597 -9.74 54.14 28.96
C ILE A 597 -11.23 54.57 28.98
N LEU A 598 -11.50 55.78 28.49
CA LEU A 598 -12.81 56.43 28.53
C LEU A 598 -13.55 56.21 27.20
N GLY A 599 -14.83 55.85 27.26
CA GLY A 599 -15.70 55.72 26.08
C GLY A 599 -15.90 57.04 25.32
N GLU A 600 -16.14 56.93 24.02
CA GLU A 600 -16.35 58.07 23.10
C GLU A 600 -17.77 58.67 23.22
N SER A 601 -18.83 57.85 23.14
CA SER A 601 -20.22 58.34 23.14
C SER A 601 -21.13 57.58 24.10
N SER A 602 -22.28 58.19 24.44
CA SER A 602 -23.32 57.58 25.29
C SER A 602 -23.93 56.33 24.63
N ASN A 603 -24.20 55.30 25.43
CA ASN A 603 -24.83 54.01 25.04
C ASN A 603 -23.99 53.15 24.09
N ASP A 604 -22.70 53.41 23.99
CA ASP A 604 -21.78 52.66 23.15
C ASP A 604 -21.32 51.34 23.81
N TYR A 605 -21.46 51.25 25.15
CA TYR A 605 -21.11 50.07 25.96
C TYR A 605 -19.65 49.61 25.80
N LEU A 606 -18.70 50.55 25.79
CA LEU A 606 -17.27 50.23 25.74
C LEU A 606 -16.89 49.23 26.84
N GLY A 607 -16.08 48.23 26.49
CA GLY A 607 -15.66 47.19 27.43
C GLY A 607 -16.59 45.98 27.47
N GLN A 608 -17.53 45.89 26.51
CA GLN A 608 -18.29 44.67 26.24
C GLN A 608 -17.35 43.51 25.86
N SER A 609 -16.34 43.78 25.04
CA SER A 609 -15.28 42.83 24.68
C SER A 609 -13.95 43.57 24.57
N ILE A 610 -12.89 42.93 25.06
CA ILE A 610 -11.54 43.49 25.15
C ILE A 610 -10.52 42.37 24.88
N ALA A 611 -9.37 42.73 24.31
CA ALA A 611 -8.29 41.78 24.07
C ALA A 611 -6.92 42.47 24.01
N ALA A 612 -5.86 41.75 24.38
CA ALA A 612 -4.54 42.06 23.86
C ALA A 612 -4.45 41.67 22.38
N VAL A 613 -3.81 42.51 21.58
CA VAL A 613 -3.61 42.25 20.14
C VAL A 613 -2.15 42.08 19.77
N GLY A 614 -1.21 42.34 20.68
CA GLY A 614 0.23 42.30 20.40
C GLY A 614 0.73 43.60 19.78
N ASP A 615 1.96 43.60 19.25
CA ASP A 615 2.60 44.80 18.69
C ASP A 615 2.12 45.06 17.25
N MET A 616 1.05 45.83 17.11
CA MET A 616 0.47 46.14 15.79
C MET A 616 1.17 47.33 15.14
N ASN A 617 1.67 48.27 15.94
CA ASN A 617 2.33 49.48 15.45
C ASN A 617 3.85 49.30 15.23
N GLY A 618 4.43 48.16 15.63
CA GLY A 618 5.82 47.77 15.42
C GLY A 618 6.82 48.55 16.30
N ASP A 619 6.38 49.03 17.47
CA ASP A 619 7.22 49.78 18.42
C ASP A 619 7.84 48.89 19.51
N GLY A 620 7.50 47.61 19.52
CA GLY A 620 7.98 46.59 20.44
C GLY A 620 7.17 46.46 21.73
N ARG A 621 6.02 47.14 21.86
CA ARG A 621 5.09 46.99 22.99
C ARG A 621 3.80 46.33 22.54
N GLY A 622 3.17 45.59 23.44
CA GLY A 622 1.83 45.07 23.18
C GLY A 622 0.81 46.20 23.13
N ASP A 623 -0.11 46.12 22.17
CA ASP A 623 -1.25 46.99 22.00
C ASP A 623 -2.54 46.28 22.45
N LEU A 624 -3.60 47.06 22.62
CA LEU A 624 -4.89 46.60 23.13
C LEU A 624 -6.01 46.91 22.17
N LEU A 625 -7.04 46.09 22.23
CA LEU A 625 -8.30 46.29 21.54
C LEU A 625 -9.43 46.38 22.55
N VAL A 626 -10.20 47.46 22.44
CA VAL A 626 -11.40 47.69 23.25
C VAL A 626 -12.58 47.96 22.33
N ALA A 627 -13.68 47.26 22.54
CA ALA A 627 -14.82 47.32 21.64
C ALA A 627 -16.05 47.97 22.28
N ALA A 628 -16.80 48.64 21.42
CA ALA A 628 -18.03 49.38 21.69
C ALA A 628 -19.06 49.01 20.60
N PRO A 629 -19.67 47.82 20.69
CA PRO A 629 -20.48 47.25 19.60
C PRO A 629 -21.77 48.01 19.29
N TRP A 630 -22.16 48.98 20.13
CA TRP A 630 -23.35 49.79 19.94
C TRP A 630 -23.02 51.25 19.67
N ASN A 631 -21.78 51.53 19.23
CA ASN A 631 -21.36 52.87 18.85
C ASN A 631 -22.08 53.31 17.58
N ASP A 632 -22.71 54.50 17.66
CA ASP A 632 -23.51 55.13 16.60
C ASP A 632 -22.88 56.45 16.11
N SER A 633 -21.58 56.66 16.37
CA SER A 633 -20.91 57.96 16.21
C SER A 633 -20.89 58.51 14.77
N ASP A 634 -21.06 57.65 13.76
CA ASP A 634 -21.13 58.04 12.35
C ASP A 634 -22.56 58.36 11.87
N GLY A 635 -23.56 58.18 12.73
CA GLY A 635 -24.98 58.43 12.45
C GLY A 635 -25.76 57.21 11.95
N SER A 636 -25.13 56.04 11.83
CA SER A 636 -25.80 54.75 11.68
C SER A 636 -26.35 54.27 13.03
N VAL A 637 -27.22 53.25 13.02
CA VAL A 637 -27.76 52.64 14.25
C VAL A 637 -27.08 51.30 14.45
N ASP A 638 -26.49 51.09 15.61
CA ASP A 638 -25.87 49.85 16.10
C ASP A 638 -24.85 49.25 15.11
N ASN A 639 -24.08 50.08 14.39
CA ASN A 639 -23.01 49.55 13.50
C ASN A 639 -21.78 49.09 14.29
N GLY A 640 -21.53 49.71 15.43
CA GLY A 640 -20.46 49.33 16.35
C GLY A 640 -19.09 49.87 15.95
N ALA A 641 -18.19 49.89 16.93
CA ALA A 641 -16.82 50.33 16.75
C ALA A 641 -15.87 49.54 17.64
N ALA A 642 -14.60 49.54 17.25
CA ALA A 642 -13.52 49.12 18.14
C ALA A 642 -12.34 50.08 18.05
N TYR A 643 -11.51 50.05 19.07
CA TYR A 643 -10.40 50.98 19.22
C TYR A 643 -9.15 50.22 19.57
N VAL A 644 -8.12 50.49 18.80
CA VAL A 644 -6.77 50.04 19.11
C VAL A 644 -6.12 51.11 19.96
N VAL A 645 -5.60 50.73 21.13
CA VAL A 645 -4.83 51.60 22.01
C VAL A 645 -3.39 51.09 22.04
N PHE A 646 -2.46 51.96 21.66
CA PHE A 646 -1.04 51.60 21.60
C PHE A 646 -0.38 51.51 22.97
N GLY A 647 0.51 50.51 23.13
CA GLY A 647 1.24 50.23 24.36
C GLY A 647 2.08 51.41 24.85
N ARG A 648 2.05 51.69 26.16
CA ARG A 648 2.76 52.84 26.75
C ARG A 648 3.17 52.62 28.21
N ALA A 649 4.29 53.24 28.60
CA ALA A 649 4.78 53.23 29.98
C ALA A 649 4.07 54.22 30.93
N GLY A 650 3.18 55.08 30.43
CA GLY A 650 2.53 56.14 31.22
C GLY A 650 1.12 55.78 31.68
N GLY A 651 0.81 55.98 32.97
CA GLY A 651 -0.50 55.71 33.59
C GLY A 651 -1.54 56.85 33.50
N GLY A 652 -1.42 57.77 32.55
CA GLY A 652 -2.49 58.74 32.31
C GLY A 652 -3.73 58.05 31.75
N PRO A 653 -4.94 58.64 31.80
CA PRO A 653 -6.10 58.07 31.11
C PRO A 653 -5.95 58.15 29.58
N VAL A 654 -6.69 57.33 28.83
CA VAL A 654 -6.89 57.44 27.38
C VAL A 654 -8.32 57.87 27.14
N ASP A 655 -8.51 58.91 26.34
CA ASP A 655 -9.83 59.33 25.88
C ASP A 655 -10.01 58.90 24.43
N LEU A 656 -11.01 58.05 24.16
CA LEU A 656 -11.22 57.49 22.82
C LEU A 656 -11.73 58.52 21.80
N ASP A 657 -12.27 59.66 22.27
CA ASP A 657 -12.55 60.82 21.42
C ASP A 657 -11.31 61.26 20.63
N GLU A 658 -10.11 61.13 21.23
CA GLU A 658 -8.85 61.50 20.57
C GLU A 658 -8.51 60.55 19.42
N LEU A 659 -8.79 59.25 19.58
CA LEU A 659 -8.51 58.21 18.58
C LEU A 659 -9.50 58.30 17.40
N ALA A 660 -10.73 58.73 17.66
CA ALA A 660 -11.75 58.93 16.63
C ALA A 660 -11.39 60.01 15.60
N THR A 661 -10.45 60.92 15.92
CA THR A 661 -10.00 61.97 15.00
C THR A 661 -9.17 61.46 13.81
N GLY A 662 -8.65 60.23 13.88
CA GLY A 662 -7.78 59.63 12.87
C GLY A 662 -6.38 60.24 12.77
N ALA A 663 -5.99 61.08 13.74
CA ALA A 663 -4.68 61.73 13.81
C ALA A 663 -3.93 61.44 15.13
N SER A 664 -4.45 60.54 15.96
CA SER A 664 -3.89 60.22 17.27
C SER A 664 -2.58 59.45 17.13
N SER A 665 -1.65 59.68 18.06
CA SER A 665 -0.47 58.84 18.27
C SER A 665 -0.71 57.76 19.33
N LEU A 666 -1.89 57.73 19.94
CA LEU A 666 -2.26 56.80 20.99
C LEU A 666 -2.98 55.55 20.46
N GLY A 667 -3.31 55.53 19.17
CA GLY A 667 -4.09 54.46 18.57
C GLY A 667 -4.96 54.92 17.42
N PHE A 668 -5.94 54.09 17.05
CA PHE A 668 -6.90 54.38 15.99
C PHE A 668 -8.26 53.73 16.22
N LYS A 669 -9.27 54.25 15.52
CA LYS A 669 -10.63 53.74 15.49
C LYS A 669 -10.88 52.81 14.30
N ILE A 670 -11.64 51.76 14.52
CA ILE A 670 -12.21 50.85 13.52
C ILE A 670 -13.72 51.03 13.58
N MET A 671 -14.34 51.38 12.45
CA MET A 671 -15.79 51.60 12.36
C MET A 671 -16.49 50.45 11.66
N GLY A 672 -17.65 50.05 12.20
CA GLY A 672 -18.53 49.03 11.63
C GLY A 672 -18.98 49.34 10.21
N GLU A 673 -19.22 48.28 9.43
CA GLU A 673 -19.62 48.33 8.02
C GLU A 673 -21.06 48.84 7.85
N ALA A 674 -22.03 48.19 8.50
CA ALA A 674 -23.46 48.47 8.31
C ALA A 674 -24.24 48.59 9.63
N SER A 675 -25.41 49.20 9.52
CA SER A 675 -26.32 49.42 10.65
C SER A 675 -26.88 48.08 11.17
N GLY A 676 -26.73 47.81 12.46
CA GLY A 676 -27.19 46.58 13.10
C GLY A 676 -26.16 45.45 13.16
N ASP A 677 -24.98 45.62 12.57
CA ASP A 677 -23.91 44.63 12.54
C ASP A 677 -23.32 44.33 13.93
N ALA A 678 -23.34 45.34 14.81
CA ALA A 678 -22.69 45.34 16.11
C ALA A 678 -21.21 44.94 16.07
N ALA A 679 -20.44 45.51 15.14
CA ALA A 679 -19.03 45.17 14.96
C ALA A 679 -18.22 45.36 16.26
N GLY A 680 -17.43 44.34 16.61
CA GLY A 680 -16.67 44.31 17.85
C GLY A 680 -17.44 43.71 19.04
N TYR A 681 -18.59 43.05 18.81
CA TYR A 681 -19.29 42.36 19.90
C TYR A 681 -18.40 41.30 20.57
N PHE A 682 -17.60 40.61 19.76
CA PHE A 682 -16.49 39.76 20.19
C PHE A 682 -15.22 40.21 19.48
N VAL A 683 -14.11 40.28 20.21
CA VAL A 683 -12.81 40.65 19.63
C VAL A 683 -11.71 39.74 20.14
N SER A 684 -10.65 39.59 19.34
CA SER A 684 -9.42 38.92 19.76
C SER A 684 -8.22 39.47 18.99
N GLY A 685 -7.02 39.26 19.54
CA GLY A 685 -5.80 39.31 18.74
C GLY A 685 -5.81 38.18 17.72
N ALA A 686 -5.20 38.41 16.56
CA ALA A 686 -5.17 37.45 15.46
C ALA A 686 -3.75 36.90 15.19
N GLY A 687 -2.72 37.46 15.82
CA GLY A 687 -1.33 37.16 15.46
C GLY A 687 -0.93 37.80 14.13
N ASP A 688 0.17 37.39 13.52
CA ASP A 688 0.64 37.92 12.22
C ASP A 688 0.02 37.12 11.07
N VAL A 689 -1.21 37.46 10.69
CA VAL A 689 -2.01 36.74 9.68
C VAL A 689 -1.47 36.99 8.28
N ASN A 690 -0.91 38.19 8.04
CA ASN A 690 -0.36 38.59 6.75
C ASN A 690 1.17 38.40 6.62
N GLY A 691 1.84 37.86 7.65
CA GLY A 691 3.26 37.54 7.65
C GLY A 691 4.18 38.76 7.46
N ASP A 692 3.74 39.96 7.86
CA ASP A 692 4.51 41.20 7.74
C ASP A 692 5.35 41.53 8.98
N GLY A 693 5.22 40.72 10.03
CA GLY A 693 5.91 40.84 11.30
C GLY A 693 5.21 41.73 12.33
N ARG A 694 4.00 42.23 12.03
CA ARG A 694 3.14 42.96 12.97
C ARG A 694 2.02 42.05 13.42
N ALA A 695 1.51 42.31 14.61
CA ALA A 695 0.31 41.65 15.02
C ALA A 695 -0.92 42.25 14.32
N ASP A 696 -1.91 41.41 14.10
CA ASP A 696 -3.21 41.72 13.52
C ASP A 696 -4.31 41.44 14.55
N LEU A 697 -5.54 41.81 14.21
CA LEU A 697 -6.71 41.57 15.06
C LEU A 697 -7.90 41.04 14.28
N ILE A 698 -8.87 40.48 15.01
CA ILE A 698 -10.14 40.01 14.47
C ILE A 698 -11.32 40.58 15.26
N LEU A 699 -12.35 41.03 14.55
CA LEU A 699 -13.62 41.50 15.12
C LEU A 699 -14.79 40.66 14.60
N GLY A 700 -15.64 40.23 15.51
CA GLY A 700 -16.93 39.62 15.20
C GLY A 700 -18.05 40.66 15.04
N ALA A 701 -18.95 40.40 14.09
CA ALA A 701 -20.18 41.14 13.81
C ALA A 701 -21.30 40.13 13.53
N HIS A 702 -21.69 39.35 14.55
CA HIS A 702 -22.57 38.19 14.37
C HIS A 702 -24.02 38.54 14.03
N TYR A 703 -24.41 39.82 14.08
CA TYR A 703 -25.72 40.31 13.63
C TYR A 703 -25.72 40.85 12.19
N HIS A 704 -24.57 40.80 11.51
CA HIS A 704 -24.41 41.38 10.17
C HIS A 704 -25.45 40.86 9.13
N ASP A 705 -26.02 41.80 8.36
CA ASP A 705 -27.11 41.54 7.37
C ASP A 705 -26.95 42.25 5.99
N SER A 706 -25.78 42.84 5.69
CA SER A 706 -25.62 43.84 4.61
C SER A 706 -25.73 43.32 3.15
N ASP A 707 -25.70 42.00 2.92
CA ASP A 707 -25.76 41.38 1.57
C ASP A 707 -27.18 40.91 1.16
N GLY A 708 -28.20 41.22 1.95
CA GLY A 708 -29.59 40.81 1.74
C GLY A 708 -29.95 39.45 2.37
N SER A 709 -29.03 38.92 3.16
CA SER A 709 -29.23 37.79 4.04
C SER A 709 -29.81 38.21 5.41
N THR A 710 -29.97 37.30 6.36
CA THR A 710 -30.54 37.61 7.70
C THR A 710 -29.68 36.94 8.77
N ASN A 711 -28.95 37.73 9.55
CA ASN A 711 -28.09 37.27 10.65
C ASN A 711 -27.08 36.19 10.25
N ASN A 712 -26.49 36.28 9.06
CA ASN A 712 -25.44 35.34 8.64
C ASN A 712 -24.18 35.53 9.50
N GLY A 713 -23.99 36.77 9.98
CA GLY A 713 -22.81 37.17 10.73
C GLY A 713 -21.59 37.33 9.83
N ALA A 714 -20.60 38.05 10.35
CA ALA A 714 -19.31 38.24 9.71
C ALA A 714 -18.20 38.36 10.75
N ALA A 715 -16.97 38.12 10.31
CA ALA A 715 -15.78 38.53 11.04
C ALA A 715 -14.86 39.35 10.13
N TYR A 716 -14.08 40.25 10.71
CA TYR A 716 -13.16 41.12 9.99
C TYR A 716 -11.77 41.00 10.56
N VAL A 717 -10.81 40.70 9.71
CA VAL A 717 -9.40 40.69 10.05
C VAL A 717 -8.81 42.02 9.65
N VAL A 718 -8.16 42.71 10.59
CA VAL A 718 -7.53 44.01 10.36
C VAL A 718 -6.04 43.88 10.58
N PHE A 719 -5.27 44.26 9.56
CA PHE A 719 -3.83 44.17 9.58
C PHE A 719 -3.18 45.30 10.39
N GLY A 720 -2.10 44.96 11.10
CA GLY A 720 -1.32 45.89 11.91
C GLY A 720 -0.74 47.04 11.10
N LYS A 721 -0.77 48.26 11.67
CA LYS A 721 -0.22 49.45 11.04
C LYS A 721 0.34 50.46 12.04
N ALA A 722 1.32 51.24 11.58
CA ALA A 722 2.03 52.19 12.44
C ALA A 722 1.34 53.55 12.62
N ASP A 723 0.41 53.93 11.74
CA ASP A 723 -0.29 55.22 11.84
C ASP A 723 -1.62 55.13 12.60
N GLY A 724 -2.07 56.26 13.13
CA GLY A 724 -3.36 56.40 13.83
C GLY A 724 -4.57 56.65 12.94
N GLY A 725 -4.47 56.42 11.63
CA GLY A 725 -5.58 56.62 10.70
C GLY A 725 -6.77 55.70 11.01
N ARG A 726 -8.01 56.20 10.93
CA ARG A 726 -9.21 55.38 11.07
C ARG A 726 -9.26 54.29 10.00
N ILE A 727 -9.78 53.13 10.35
CA ILE A 727 -10.18 52.07 9.41
C ILE A 727 -11.70 52.02 9.33
N ASP A 728 -12.21 51.86 8.12
CA ASP A 728 -13.62 51.62 7.85
C ASP A 728 -13.79 50.18 7.36
N LEU A 729 -14.65 49.38 7.99
CA LEU A 729 -14.83 47.98 7.60
C LEU A 729 -15.50 47.86 6.21
N ASP A 730 -16.20 48.89 5.74
CA ASP A 730 -16.65 49.02 4.35
C ASP A 730 -15.50 48.80 3.34
N ASP A 731 -14.31 49.30 3.65
CA ASP A 731 -13.15 49.19 2.77
C ASP A 731 -12.62 47.75 2.70
N LEU A 732 -12.72 46.99 3.80
CA LEU A 732 -12.32 45.58 3.87
C LEU A 732 -13.35 44.71 3.15
N ALA A 733 -14.64 45.02 3.30
CA ALA A 733 -15.75 44.34 2.65
C ALA A 733 -15.70 44.43 1.11
N ALA A 734 -15.09 45.49 0.57
CA ALA A 734 -14.87 45.65 -0.86
C ALA A 734 -13.92 44.59 -1.47
N GLY A 735 -13.25 43.77 -0.66
CA GLY A 735 -12.46 42.61 -1.10
C GLY A 735 -11.14 42.96 -1.80
N SER A 736 -10.69 44.21 -1.71
CA SER A 736 -9.47 44.71 -2.37
C SER A 736 -8.58 45.56 -1.45
N SER A 737 -8.89 45.57 -0.16
CA SER A 737 -8.14 46.30 0.85
C SER A 737 -6.73 45.74 1.04
N THR A 738 -5.80 46.59 1.43
CA THR A 738 -4.47 46.19 1.93
C THR A 738 -4.40 46.24 3.45
N LEU A 739 -5.50 46.58 4.11
CA LEU A 739 -5.60 46.75 5.56
C LEU A 739 -6.31 45.59 6.24
N GLY A 740 -6.68 44.54 5.50
CA GLY A 740 -7.40 43.40 6.02
C GLY A 740 -8.37 42.79 5.03
N PHE A 741 -9.22 41.89 5.51
CA PHE A 741 -10.26 41.22 4.73
C PHE A 741 -11.48 40.85 5.59
N LYS A 742 -12.59 40.53 4.92
CA LYS A 742 -13.84 40.07 5.53
C LYS A 742 -13.96 38.55 5.44
N ILE A 743 -14.54 37.94 6.46
CA ILE A 743 -14.96 36.53 6.53
C ILE A 743 -16.49 36.54 6.64
N MET A 744 -17.17 36.00 5.64
CA MET A 744 -18.63 35.96 5.53
C MET A 744 -19.19 34.65 6.08
N GLY A 745 -20.28 34.72 6.84
CA GLY A 745 -21.02 33.52 7.27
C GLY A 745 -21.54 32.69 6.08
N GLU A 746 -21.54 31.37 6.25
CA GLU A 746 -21.95 30.38 5.23
C GLU A 746 -23.44 30.50 4.85
N SER A 747 -24.32 30.69 5.83
CA SER A 747 -25.77 30.69 5.60
C SER A 747 -26.56 31.59 6.55
N ASN A 748 -27.87 31.71 6.29
CA ASN A 748 -28.74 32.57 7.06
C ASN A 748 -28.92 32.09 8.49
N GLU A 749 -28.88 33.05 9.42
CA GLU A 749 -29.06 32.85 10.85
C GLU A 749 -27.93 32.06 11.54
N ASP A 750 -26.77 31.87 10.89
CA ASP A 750 -25.62 31.14 11.44
C ASP A 750 -24.88 31.90 12.56
N GLY A 751 -24.90 33.24 12.51
CA GLY A 751 -24.22 34.10 13.48
C GLY A 751 -22.71 33.96 13.48
N ALA A 752 -22.07 33.84 12.31
CA ALA A 752 -20.62 33.79 12.20
C ALA A 752 -19.96 35.01 12.85
N GLY A 753 -18.83 34.79 13.54
CA GLY A 753 -18.14 35.82 14.31
C GLY A 753 -18.62 35.97 15.76
N ALA A 754 -19.51 35.10 16.24
CA ALA A 754 -19.90 35.06 17.66
C ALA A 754 -18.79 34.50 18.57
N GLY A 755 -17.84 33.76 18.01
CA GLY A 755 -16.59 33.41 18.66
C GLY A 755 -15.44 33.73 17.70
N VAL A 756 -14.40 34.43 18.17
CA VAL A 756 -13.21 34.72 17.36
C VAL A 756 -11.96 34.55 18.21
N SER A 757 -10.93 33.90 17.65
CA SER A 757 -9.64 33.76 18.34
C SER A 757 -8.49 33.51 17.36
N ALA A 758 -7.26 33.81 17.78
CA ALA A 758 -6.06 33.37 17.09
C ALA A 758 -5.84 31.87 17.27
N LEU A 759 -5.33 31.22 16.23
CA LEU A 759 -4.93 29.81 16.25
C LEU A 759 -3.40 29.62 16.16
N GLY A 760 -2.65 30.68 15.89
CA GLY A 760 -1.25 30.56 15.52
C GLY A 760 -1.09 29.87 14.16
N ASP A 761 0.12 29.45 13.83
CA ASP A 761 0.45 28.84 12.53
C ASP A 761 0.15 27.33 12.57
N VAL A 762 -1.14 26.95 12.49
CA VAL A 762 -1.54 25.54 12.49
C VAL A 762 -1.21 24.87 11.17
N ASN A 763 -1.06 25.69 10.13
CA ASN A 763 -0.80 25.26 8.78
C ASN A 763 0.72 25.34 8.40
N GLY A 764 1.60 25.69 9.34
CA GLY A 764 3.05 25.71 9.14
C GLY A 764 3.54 26.57 7.97
N ASP A 765 2.74 27.50 7.46
CA ASP A 765 3.08 28.36 6.32
C ASP A 765 3.81 29.65 6.75
N GLY A 766 3.96 29.84 8.06
CA GLY A 766 4.59 30.97 8.70
C GLY A 766 3.65 32.14 9.00
N ARG A 767 2.33 31.95 8.88
CA ARG A 767 1.31 32.97 9.17
C ARG A 767 0.42 32.50 10.31
N ALA A 768 -0.14 33.44 11.04
CA ALA A 768 -1.16 33.11 12.01
C ALA A 768 -2.50 32.78 11.32
N ASP A 769 -3.12 31.71 11.77
CA ASP A 769 -4.45 31.26 11.39
C ASP A 769 -5.48 31.67 12.45
N LEU A 770 -6.76 31.50 12.11
CA LEU A 770 -7.88 32.08 12.85
C LEU A 770 -8.96 31.05 13.12
N LEU A 771 -9.62 31.17 14.27
CA LEU A 771 -10.81 30.39 14.62
C LEU A 771 -12.02 31.32 14.62
N VAL A 772 -13.04 30.97 13.83
CA VAL A 772 -14.30 31.72 13.74
C VAL A 772 -15.45 30.80 14.07
N GLY A 773 -16.24 31.15 15.06
CA GLY A 773 -17.43 30.42 15.50
C GLY A 773 -18.72 30.94 14.88
N ALA A 774 -19.63 30.03 14.58
CA ALA A 774 -20.99 30.27 14.08
C ALA A 774 -21.98 29.37 14.85
N PRO A 775 -22.35 29.75 16.09
CA PRO A 775 -23.08 28.89 17.03
C PRO A 775 -24.48 28.51 16.58
N TYR A 776 -25.07 29.23 15.63
CA TYR A 776 -26.43 28.94 15.16
C TYR A 776 -26.44 28.17 13.84
N ASN A 777 -25.27 27.78 13.33
CA ASN A 777 -25.13 27.07 12.07
C ASN A 777 -25.96 25.77 12.05
N SER A 778 -26.65 25.57 10.92
CA SER A 778 -27.59 24.47 10.69
C SER A 778 -27.41 23.83 9.30
N SER A 779 -26.23 23.98 8.70
CA SER A 779 -25.97 23.65 7.28
C SER A 779 -26.06 22.15 6.96
N ASP A 780 -25.87 21.29 7.95
CA ASP A 780 -25.97 19.82 7.84
C ASP A 780 -27.44 19.32 7.88
N GLY A 781 -28.40 20.23 8.03
CA GLY A 781 -29.84 19.92 8.05
C GLY A 781 -30.42 19.67 9.45
N SER A 782 -29.61 19.82 10.48
CA SER A 782 -30.00 19.84 11.90
C SER A 782 -30.58 21.21 12.33
N THR A 783 -30.92 21.38 13.61
CA THR A 783 -31.26 22.70 14.17
C THR A 783 -30.20 23.18 15.15
N GLN A 784 -29.44 24.22 14.78
CA GLN A 784 -28.50 24.94 15.65
C GLN A 784 -27.44 24.06 16.33
N ASN A 785 -26.78 23.19 15.57
CA ASN A 785 -25.62 22.46 16.09
C ASN A 785 -24.48 23.41 16.40
N GLY A 786 -24.40 24.48 15.62
CA GLY A 786 -23.24 25.37 15.60
C GLY A 786 -22.06 24.76 14.86
N ALA A 787 -21.12 25.62 14.51
CA ALA A 787 -19.89 25.25 13.82
C ALA A 787 -18.74 26.16 14.24
N ALA A 788 -17.52 25.69 14.07
CA ALA A 788 -16.32 26.51 14.09
C ALA A 788 -15.51 26.30 12.81
N TYR A 789 -14.81 27.33 12.39
CA TYR A 789 -14.07 27.39 11.15
C TYR A 789 -12.64 27.77 11.45
N VAL A 790 -11.72 26.91 11.02
CA VAL A 790 -10.30 27.28 10.92
C VAL A 790 -10.14 28.02 9.61
N VAL A 791 -9.63 29.24 9.67
CA VAL A 791 -9.41 30.11 8.51
C VAL A 791 -7.92 30.40 8.43
N PHE A 792 -7.31 30.05 7.31
CA PHE A 792 -5.88 30.21 7.12
C PHE A 792 -5.46 31.65 6.81
N GLY A 793 -4.32 32.04 7.34
CA GLY A 793 -3.75 33.37 7.16
C GLY A 793 -3.39 33.68 5.71
N LYS A 794 -3.56 34.95 5.30
CA LYS A 794 -3.28 35.39 3.92
C LYS A 794 -2.92 36.86 3.82
N THR A 795 -2.37 37.24 2.67
CA THR A 795 -1.87 38.60 2.41
C THR A 795 -2.81 39.49 1.62
N ASP A 796 -3.70 38.91 0.81
CA ASP A 796 -4.64 39.69 0.00
C ASP A 796 -5.87 40.09 0.81
N GLY A 797 -6.56 41.14 0.35
CA GLY A 797 -7.80 41.62 0.94
C GLY A 797 -9.06 40.89 0.47
N GLY A 798 -8.95 39.77 -0.25
CA GLY A 798 -10.10 39.06 -0.79
C GLY A 798 -11.02 38.52 0.31
N THR A 799 -12.33 38.64 0.14
CA THR A 799 -13.30 38.09 1.09
C THR A 799 -13.20 36.56 1.12
N ILE A 800 -13.31 35.96 2.31
CA ILE A 800 -13.48 34.52 2.49
C ILE A 800 -14.96 34.25 2.76
N ASP A 801 -15.55 33.34 1.99
CA ASP A 801 -16.88 32.80 2.24
C ASP A 801 -16.73 31.48 3.00
N LEU A 802 -17.37 31.35 4.16
CA LEU A 802 -17.27 30.13 4.96
C LEU A 802 -17.92 28.92 4.28
N ASP A 803 -18.81 29.11 3.29
CA ASP A 803 -19.32 28.02 2.44
C ASP A 803 -18.18 27.33 1.65
N ASP A 804 -17.13 28.06 1.29
CA ASP A 804 -15.97 27.48 0.59
C ASP A 804 -15.19 26.50 1.50
N LEU A 805 -15.22 26.72 2.82
CA LEU A 805 -14.53 25.88 3.82
C LEU A 805 -15.35 24.65 4.21
N ALA A 806 -16.65 24.63 3.95
CA ALA A 806 -17.57 23.56 4.34
C ALA A 806 -17.30 22.22 3.63
N THR A 807 -16.57 22.23 2.50
CA THR A 807 -16.29 21.03 1.71
C THR A 807 -15.06 20.23 2.16
N GLY A 808 -14.29 20.73 3.14
CA GLY A 808 -13.08 20.07 3.66
C GLY A 808 -11.90 19.97 2.67
N SER A 809 -11.98 20.66 1.53
CA SER A 809 -10.95 20.62 0.46
C SER A 809 -10.39 22.01 0.11
N SER A 810 -10.64 23.00 0.98
CA SER A 810 -10.27 24.39 0.75
C SER A 810 -8.83 24.66 1.17
N SER A 811 -8.12 25.42 0.34
CA SER A 811 -6.80 25.98 0.71
C SER A 811 -6.92 27.19 1.64
N LEU A 812 -8.14 27.59 2.01
CA LEU A 812 -8.43 28.74 2.88
C LEU A 812 -8.76 28.30 4.32
N GLY A 813 -8.84 27.00 4.58
CA GLY A 813 -9.19 26.46 5.90
C GLY A 813 -10.18 25.31 5.84
N PHE A 814 -10.81 25.01 6.97
CA PHE A 814 -11.76 23.91 7.10
C PHE A 814 -12.81 24.16 8.19
N LYS A 815 -13.87 23.34 8.16
CA LYS A 815 -15.04 23.44 9.04
C LYS A 815 -15.07 22.29 10.06
N ILE A 816 -15.46 22.61 11.29
CA ILE A 816 -15.69 21.70 12.41
C ILE A 816 -17.15 21.84 12.81
N MET A 817 -17.88 20.73 12.80
CA MET A 817 -19.31 20.71 13.14
C MET A 817 -19.56 20.42 14.61
N GLY A 818 -20.60 21.02 15.18
CA GLY A 818 -21.16 20.59 16.47
C GLY A 818 -21.68 19.16 16.42
N GLU A 819 -21.62 18.46 17.57
CA GLU A 819 -21.94 17.04 17.71
C GLU A 819 -23.45 16.76 17.53
N ALA A 820 -24.30 17.63 18.10
CA ALA A 820 -25.73 17.42 18.17
C ALA A 820 -26.55 18.70 18.00
N SER A 821 -27.86 18.50 17.77
CA SER A 821 -28.81 19.59 17.57
C SER A 821 -29.08 20.37 18.85
N GLY A 822 -28.86 21.69 18.75
CA GLY A 822 -29.05 22.64 19.84
C GLY A 822 -27.78 22.92 20.63
N ASP A 823 -26.66 22.27 20.33
CA ASP A 823 -25.40 22.37 21.07
C ASP A 823 -24.81 23.79 21.12
N LEU A 824 -25.06 24.60 20.10
CA LEU A 824 -24.46 25.91 19.90
C LEU A 824 -22.92 25.90 19.88
N ALA A 825 -22.34 24.94 19.15
CA ALA A 825 -20.89 24.83 19.01
C ALA A 825 -20.27 26.09 18.39
N GLY A 826 -19.19 26.61 18.98
CA GLY A 826 -18.47 27.78 18.46
C GLY A 826 -18.86 29.11 19.09
N MET A 827 -19.69 29.11 20.14
CA MET A 827 -20.01 30.34 20.88
C MET A 827 -18.79 30.98 21.54
N SER A 828 -17.89 30.16 22.12
CA SER A 828 -16.58 30.58 22.61
C SER A 828 -15.51 29.63 22.07
N VAL A 829 -14.40 30.20 21.66
CA VAL A 829 -13.31 29.48 20.99
C VAL A 829 -11.97 30.00 21.49
N SER A 830 -10.99 29.11 21.60
CA SER A 830 -9.63 29.44 22.01
C SER A 830 -8.65 28.43 21.41
N ALA A 831 -7.35 28.64 21.62
CA ALA A 831 -6.32 27.72 21.20
C ALA A 831 -5.18 27.64 22.24
N ALA A 832 -4.52 26.49 22.36
CA ALA A 832 -3.32 26.27 23.18
C ALA A 832 -2.66 24.93 22.84
N ASP A 833 -1.35 24.78 22.99
CA ASP A 833 -0.65 23.48 22.90
C ASP A 833 -0.73 22.76 24.26
N VAL A 834 -1.82 22.03 24.49
CA VAL A 834 -2.09 21.38 25.79
C VAL A 834 -1.45 20.00 25.90
N ASN A 835 -1.06 19.41 24.78
CA ASN A 835 -0.47 18.08 24.72
C ASN A 835 1.08 18.11 24.64
N GLY A 836 1.65 19.29 24.36
CA GLY A 836 3.09 19.55 24.29
C GLY A 836 3.76 18.98 23.04
N ASP A 837 3.01 18.76 21.95
CA ASP A 837 3.53 18.23 20.70
C ASP A 837 4.08 19.31 19.75
N GLY A 838 3.91 20.58 20.12
CA GLY A 838 4.38 21.75 19.39
C GLY A 838 3.39 22.28 18.36
N TRP A 839 2.21 21.68 18.22
CA TRP A 839 1.10 22.19 17.43
C TRP A 839 0.04 22.82 18.33
N THR A 840 -0.63 23.86 17.83
CA THR A 840 -1.72 24.48 18.59
C THR A 840 -2.95 23.57 18.56
N ASP A 841 -3.50 23.25 19.74
CA ASP A 841 -4.77 22.54 19.87
C ASP A 841 -5.94 23.53 19.88
N LEU A 842 -7.07 23.12 19.29
CA LEU A 842 -8.28 23.94 19.21
C LEU A 842 -9.18 23.68 20.40
N LEU A 843 -9.74 24.74 20.96
CA LEU A 843 -10.77 24.68 21.99
C LEU A 843 -12.09 25.16 21.41
N LEU A 844 -13.11 24.33 21.53
CA LEU A 844 -14.45 24.59 21.04
C LEU A 844 -15.49 24.29 22.12
N THR A 845 -16.40 25.23 22.36
CA THR A 845 -17.50 25.05 23.32
C THR A 845 -18.78 24.66 22.63
N ALA A 846 -19.55 23.76 23.25
CA ALA A 846 -20.94 23.47 22.95
C ALA A 846 -21.79 23.75 24.19
N LEU A 847 -22.43 24.92 24.23
CA LEU A 847 -23.04 25.49 25.44
C LEU A 847 -24.25 24.70 25.97
N GLN A 848 -24.99 24.01 25.10
CA GLN A 848 -26.26 23.34 25.46
C GLN A 848 -26.25 21.83 25.19
N HIS A 849 -25.06 21.25 25.07
CA HIS A 849 -24.89 19.84 24.76
C HIS A 849 -25.37 18.92 25.91
N ASP A 850 -26.10 17.86 25.55
CA ASP A 850 -26.65 16.81 26.46
C ASP A 850 -26.53 15.42 25.77
N SER A 851 -25.32 14.86 25.68
CA SER A 851 -25.12 13.54 25.01
C SER A 851 -25.25 12.31 25.92
N ASP A 852 -25.12 12.47 27.23
CA ASP A 852 -25.14 11.34 28.17
C ASP A 852 -26.50 11.18 28.88
N GLY A 853 -27.47 12.06 28.58
CA GLY A 853 -28.78 12.09 29.20
C GLY A 853 -28.76 12.61 30.64
N SER A 854 -27.66 13.25 31.06
CA SER A 854 -27.63 14.11 32.24
C SER A 854 -28.39 15.40 31.94
N ALA A 855 -28.39 16.35 32.86
CA ALA A 855 -28.99 17.66 32.60
C ALA A 855 -27.89 18.73 32.45
N ASP A 856 -26.63 18.31 32.27
CA ASP A 856 -25.45 19.17 32.41
C ASP A 856 -25.30 20.03 31.16
N ASN A 857 -25.42 21.35 31.32
CA ASN A 857 -25.51 22.29 30.20
C ASN A 857 -24.10 22.74 29.80
N GLY A 858 -23.38 21.92 29.04
CA GLY A 858 -22.14 22.34 28.40
C GLY A 858 -21.10 21.23 28.20
N ALA A 859 -20.52 21.19 27.00
CA ALA A 859 -19.34 20.40 26.69
C ALA A 859 -18.25 21.28 26.08
N ILE A 860 -17.00 20.91 26.33
CA ILE A 860 -15.83 21.52 25.68
C ILE A 860 -15.07 20.43 24.95
N TYR A 861 -14.65 20.74 23.74
CA TYR A 861 -13.84 19.86 22.90
C TYR A 861 -12.47 20.49 22.74
N VAL A 862 -11.45 19.71 23.06
CA VAL A 862 -10.06 20.03 22.78
C VAL A 862 -9.60 19.12 21.67
N LEU A 863 -9.35 19.69 20.50
CA LEU A 863 -8.90 18.95 19.32
C LEU A 863 -7.40 19.15 19.15
N TYR A 864 -6.64 18.06 19.19
CA TYR A 864 -5.20 18.12 19.12
C TYR A 864 -4.69 18.52 17.73
N GLY A 865 -3.85 19.55 17.73
CA GLY A 865 -3.11 20.07 16.58
C GLY A 865 -2.26 18.99 15.94
N ARG A 866 -2.24 18.94 14.62
CA ARG A 866 -1.42 17.98 13.88
C ARG A 866 -0.89 18.59 12.59
N GLY A 867 0.35 18.24 12.25
CA GLY A 867 1.00 18.73 11.03
C GLY A 867 0.41 18.20 9.72
N ASP A 868 -0.62 17.36 9.76
CA ASP A 868 -1.36 16.83 8.62
C ASP A 868 -2.64 17.64 8.29
N TRP A 869 -2.96 18.70 9.04
CA TRP A 869 -4.04 19.67 8.71
C TRP A 869 -3.77 20.48 7.42
N LEU A 870 -2.83 20.01 6.61
CA LEU A 870 -2.04 20.75 5.65
C LEU A 870 -1.65 19.99 4.39
N LEU A 871 -1.90 18.68 4.31
CA LEU A 871 -1.36 17.86 3.23
C LEU A 871 -2.42 17.46 2.20
#